data_AF-A0A225E046-F1
#
_entry.id   AF-A0A225E046-F1
#
_cell.length_a   1.000
_cell.length_b   1.000
_cell.length_c   1.000
_cell.angle_alpha   90.00
_cell.angle_beta   90.00
_cell.angle_gamma   90.00
#
_symmetry.space_group_name_H-M   'P 1'
#
loop_
_entity.id
_entity.type
_entity.pdbx_description
1 polymer ?
#
loop_
_entity_poly.entity_id
_entity_poly.type
_entity_poly.pdbx_seq_one_letter_code
_entity_poly.pdbx_strand_id
1 'polypeptide(L)'
;MIPFFSGRFRRAWFPATVFAALVCGLLCATVPVGAQEEEEEKRPPGTVKKVPVPGEEEEPKKPLKKVPVDDDPVPPPKNPGSPPTDPGPTPNPASPNPTPGGEEPADAPKTNVFVARLDDVIRAAGAAANPAVKEFLAAHAVAFDRLRRTTGKVMRVTPLPFLWGKDKFPADFGVAPLTDDGAAGEVTSMARKQVRDVEPFERLAIDATTTFLKPETDAAKVDTAPKPAVKLAAAERLLTAVMFFHESAREQNRRRGKSWDAVKAEVYDQLTAVRVARATQFGRDKDWAKLKETSARLIELYKNNPKVLERVYAARLLEAVALVAPENDKVTDLERGRELLHDYESRFPGTGNETVKQVHAALAARSARFLERAKQIFGQNPAEARNLLKAVEAINPDDPALRGMQQELKAGYSVLVVASRRSPEFMSPSRARYESEQWAANLMFEGLLEAVPEALPDHQVGVRFVPALAASRPPVGPGIRDVALVRSAEWGGPDRGLFDSADVAGTLRLMRQQPASWAAELAAWYDDPGFDPSDPGRVRIRFRAGYPDPRGLLTLKMHPAKWLLEKNKALDDEAFARKPFGTGPFRLAPDYVPPKPGEPGHDVVFLSNPSYARRPNRSSPPSIKEIRLVDATQLPDLVTEFRAERLHILTDVPTADLPKYAASGGLDGRVRVVTPAVDRRLHILAINHRRPELQSPDIRRALLHAIDRERVLNEVFRAGRPEFHKALTGPFPAASWATPRSQVGPTALYNRDLAQAKYARFLAGPQQISELELLVSADDPRARAACKMIADMVESATATEDRKLKIRVEPVAPRELLKRVENTSQFHLAYLPFDYRDDWYPIGLGSFLDPSAAVIDGRNYLGYLAKDASPTPDDDLLGRLLTEARLHRDPTRLDQLAHEIHRRFNDVAPFIPLWQVDRHMVISTAVKLSPTGPTDDETFRLLDPATLFNDVGRWRVD
;
A
#
# COMPACT_ATOMS: atom_id res chain seq x y z
N MET A 1 -37.45 -40.75 42.52
CA MET A 1 -38.83 -41.16 42.19
C MET A 1 -39.79 -40.45 43.13
N ILE A 2 -41.04 -40.23 42.72
CA ILE A 2 -42.10 -39.43 43.39
C ILE A 2 -41.89 -37.90 43.26
N PRO A 3 -42.87 -37.15 42.71
CA PRO A 3 -42.90 -35.67 42.66
C PRO A 3 -43.81 -35.08 43.77
N PHE A 4 -43.83 -33.76 43.98
CA PHE A 4 -45.07 -32.96 44.17
C PHE A 4 -44.81 -31.43 44.22
N PHE A 5 -45.92 -30.70 44.07
CA PHE A 5 -46.16 -29.26 43.88
C PHE A 5 -45.46 -28.19 44.75
N SER A 6 -45.25 -27.03 44.09
CA SER A 6 -45.53 -25.63 44.50
C SER A 6 -45.29 -25.10 45.92
N GLY A 7 -44.78 -23.86 46.01
CA GLY A 7 -45.04 -22.98 47.17
C GLY A 7 -44.12 -21.76 47.28
N ARG A 8 -44.65 -20.55 47.04
CA ARG A 8 -43.96 -19.29 47.37
C ARG A 8 -43.85 -19.13 48.89
N PHE A 9 -42.75 -18.57 49.42
CA PHE A 9 -42.83 -17.40 50.32
C PHE A 9 -41.48 -16.64 50.41
N ARG A 10 -41.47 -15.52 51.15
CA ARG A 10 -40.55 -14.37 51.00
C ARG A 10 -39.38 -14.33 52.02
N ARG A 11 -38.31 -13.63 51.60
CA ARG A 11 -37.42 -12.73 52.37
C ARG A 11 -36.96 -13.16 53.78
N ALA A 12 -35.64 -13.31 53.95
CA ALA A 12 -34.79 -12.32 54.64
C ALA A 12 -33.30 -12.57 54.35
N TRP A 13 -32.43 -11.62 54.69
CA TRP A 13 -31.01 -11.56 54.36
C TRP A 13 -30.09 -12.12 55.47
N PHE A 14 -29.01 -12.84 55.06
CA PHE A 14 -27.62 -12.84 55.60
C PHE A 14 -27.38 -13.11 57.13
N PRO A 15 -26.13 -13.40 57.58
CA PRO A 15 -24.87 -13.49 56.83
C PRO A 15 -24.02 -14.77 56.99
N ALA A 16 -23.06 -14.89 56.05
CA ALA A 16 -21.71 -15.46 56.16
C ALA A 16 -21.35 -16.46 57.29
N THR A 17 -20.79 -17.60 56.87
CA THR A 17 -19.76 -18.32 57.65
C THR A 17 -18.76 -18.93 56.68
N VAL A 18 -17.47 -18.86 57.02
CA VAL A 18 -16.34 -19.43 56.26
C VAL A 18 -15.67 -20.50 57.13
N PHE A 19 -14.96 -21.44 56.48
CA PHE A 19 -14.05 -22.48 57.00
C PHE A 19 -14.61 -23.91 57.22
N ALA A 20 -14.12 -24.82 56.35
CA ALA A 20 -13.43 -26.09 56.62
C ALA A 20 -14.01 -27.08 57.67
N ALA A 21 -13.94 -28.41 57.50
CA ALA A 21 -12.79 -29.19 57.04
C ALA A 21 -13.10 -30.72 56.92
N LEU A 22 -12.06 -31.49 56.56
CA LEU A 22 -11.74 -32.88 56.98
C LEU A 22 -12.42 -34.13 56.34
N VAL A 23 -11.55 -34.96 55.74
CA VAL A 23 -11.34 -36.43 55.95
C VAL A 23 -11.83 -37.45 54.90
N CYS A 24 -10.81 -38.09 54.27
CA CYS A 24 -10.59 -39.48 53.81
C CYS A 24 -11.70 -40.32 53.14
N GLY A 25 -11.40 -41.15 52.12
CA GLY A 25 -10.12 -41.38 51.39
C GLY A 25 -10.08 -42.72 50.61
N LEU A 26 -8.97 -42.96 49.87
CA LEU A 26 -8.47 -44.26 49.32
C LEU A 26 -9.35 -44.98 48.25
N LEU A 27 -8.86 -45.56 47.13
CA LEU A 27 -7.53 -45.70 46.48
C LEU A 27 -7.68 -45.33 44.95
N CYS A 28 -6.77 -45.52 43.97
CA CYS A 28 -5.43 -46.15 43.86
C CYS A 28 -4.65 -45.62 42.62
N ALA A 29 -3.45 -46.17 42.37
CA ALA A 29 -2.65 -46.20 41.12
C ALA A 29 -2.43 -44.89 40.32
N THR A 30 -1.34 -44.13 40.43
CA THR A 30 0.10 -44.37 40.10
C THR A 30 0.52 -44.31 38.62
N VAL A 31 0.88 -43.12 38.13
CA VAL A 31 2.13 -42.83 37.37
C VAL A 31 2.54 -41.37 37.66
N PRO A 32 3.72 -41.08 38.25
CA PRO A 32 4.21 -39.71 38.35
C PRO A 32 5.15 -39.37 37.18
N VAL A 33 4.89 -38.25 36.50
CA VAL A 33 5.90 -37.58 35.66
C VAL A 33 6.83 -36.82 36.59
N GLY A 34 8.12 -37.14 36.56
CA GLY A 34 9.12 -36.40 37.34
C GLY A 34 9.31 -35.00 36.79
N ALA A 35 9.13 -33.99 37.65
CA ALA A 35 9.71 -32.68 37.40
C ALA A 35 11.20 -32.75 37.77
N GLN A 36 12.09 -32.46 36.82
CA GLN A 36 13.47 -32.14 37.14
C GLN A 36 13.58 -30.63 37.36
N GLU A 37 14.06 -30.26 38.54
CA GLU A 37 14.68 -28.97 38.78
C GLU A 37 15.99 -28.93 37.96
N GLU A 38 16.22 -27.88 37.17
CA GLU A 38 17.53 -27.67 36.55
C GLU A 38 18.49 -27.09 37.60
N GLU A 39 19.37 -27.96 38.08
CA GLU A 39 20.45 -27.63 39.02
C GLU A 39 21.63 -26.97 38.29
N GLU A 40 22.09 -25.82 38.78
CA GLU A 40 23.12 -24.98 38.15
C GLU A 40 24.54 -25.55 38.35
N GLU A 41 24.94 -26.58 37.57
CA GLU A 41 26.27 -27.19 37.71
C GLU A 41 27.41 -26.32 37.12
N LYS A 42 28.25 -25.79 38.02
CA LYS A 42 29.50 -25.07 37.70
C LYS A 42 30.55 -25.99 37.07
N ARG A 43 31.18 -25.55 35.99
CA ARG A 43 32.44 -26.15 35.45
C ARG A 43 33.54 -25.11 35.17
N PRO A 44 34.82 -25.52 35.15
CA PRO A 44 35.95 -24.67 35.57
C PRO A 44 36.54 -23.79 34.46
N PRO A 45 37.37 -22.77 34.82
CA PRO A 45 37.95 -21.84 33.86
C PRO A 45 39.04 -22.48 32.98
N GLY A 46 38.75 -22.68 31.70
CA GLY A 46 39.72 -23.09 30.69
C GLY A 46 40.55 -21.91 30.16
N THR A 47 41.85 -21.91 30.42
CA THR A 47 42.81 -20.91 29.92
C THR A 47 42.99 -20.99 28.41
N VAL A 48 42.70 -19.89 27.69
CA VAL A 48 43.08 -19.71 26.28
C VAL A 48 44.29 -18.78 26.18
N LYS A 49 45.36 -19.23 25.53
CA LYS A 49 46.57 -18.44 25.29
C LYS A 49 46.31 -17.30 24.31
N LYS A 50 46.67 -16.07 24.67
CA LYS A 50 46.82 -14.96 23.71
C LYS A 50 48.09 -15.16 22.87
N VAL A 51 47.97 -14.95 21.57
CA VAL A 51 49.07 -14.69 20.62
C VAL A 51 48.91 -13.23 20.16
N PRO A 52 49.98 -12.43 20.02
CA PRO A 52 49.86 -10.97 20.03
C PRO A 52 49.54 -10.37 18.66
N VAL A 53 48.74 -9.30 18.69
CA VAL A 53 48.61 -8.32 17.59
C VAL A 53 49.62 -7.19 17.88
N PRO A 54 50.44 -6.75 16.90
CA PRO A 54 51.37 -5.65 17.10
C PRO A 54 50.62 -4.30 17.22
N GLY A 55 51.14 -3.41 18.06
CA GLY A 55 50.43 -2.19 18.46
C GLY A 55 50.46 -1.06 17.43
N GLU A 56 49.42 -0.24 17.46
CA GLU A 56 49.43 1.13 16.91
C GLU A 56 49.88 2.09 18.03
N GLU A 57 50.94 2.85 17.78
CA GLU A 57 51.35 3.96 18.65
C GLU A 57 50.51 5.21 18.34
N GLU A 58 49.97 5.86 19.36
CA GLU A 58 49.40 7.22 19.22
C GLU A 58 50.53 8.25 19.11
N GLU A 59 50.58 9.00 18.01
CA GLU A 59 51.32 10.27 17.93
C GLU A 59 50.41 11.46 17.57
N PRO A 60 50.76 12.69 18.01
CA PRO A 60 49.79 13.76 18.19
C PRO A 60 49.51 14.63 16.96
N LYS A 61 48.26 15.07 16.83
CA LYS A 61 47.80 15.99 15.78
C LYS A 61 48.50 17.35 15.84
N LYS A 62 49.21 17.72 14.77
CA LYS A 62 49.57 19.11 14.42
C LYS A 62 48.80 19.58 13.17
N PRO A 63 48.48 20.88 13.03
CA PRO A 63 47.67 21.39 11.93
C PRO A 63 48.49 21.58 10.65
N LEU A 64 48.01 21.06 9.53
CA LEU A 64 48.63 21.25 8.21
C LEU A 64 48.16 22.55 7.54
N LYS A 65 49.11 23.24 6.91
CA LYS A 65 48.91 24.48 6.15
C LYS A 65 48.10 24.22 4.87
N LYS A 66 47.34 25.24 4.45
CA LYS A 66 46.78 25.33 3.08
C LYS A 66 47.90 25.44 2.05
N VAL A 67 47.72 24.74 0.93
CA VAL A 67 48.38 24.99 -0.37
C VAL A 67 47.25 25.27 -1.37
N PRO A 68 47.37 26.25 -2.27
CA PRO A 68 46.31 26.59 -3.21
C PRO A 68 46.26 25.60 -4.38
N VAL A 69 45.06 25.40 -4.93
CA VAL A 69 44.84 24.78 -6.24
C VAL A 69 44.00 25.78 -7.03
N ASP A 70 44.60 26.37 -8.06
CA ASP A 70 43.88 27.06 -9.12
C ASP A 70 43.34 26.01 -10.09
N ASP A 71 42.07 26.14 -10.48
CA ASP A 71 41.51 25.57 -11.72
C ASP A 71 40.14 26.21 -12.00
N ASP A 72 40.08 27.09 -13.00
CA ASP A 72 38.87 27.79 -13.43
C ASP A 72 37.95 26.90 -14.30
N PRO A 73 36.63 26.85 -14.04
CA PRO A 73 35.69 26.13 -14.90
C PRO A 73 35.26 26.95 -16.13
N VAL A 74 35.58 26.44 -17.31
CA VAL A 74 35.13 26.97 -18.62
C VAL A 74 33.61 26.80 -18.79
N PRO A 75 32.85 27.81 -19.26
CA PRO A 75 31.41 27.69 -19.50
C PRO A 75 31.07 26.98 -20.83
N PRO A 76 29.95 26.23 -20.91
CA PRO A 76 29.57 25.48 -22.11
C PRO A 76 28.98 26.35 -23.24
N PRO A 77 29.02 25.86 -24.50
CA PRO A 77 28.64 26.65 -25.68
C PRO A 77 27.12 26.80 -25.86
N LYS A 78 26.71 27.97 -26.37
CA LYS A 78 25.34 28.23 -26.82
C LYS A 78 25.16 27.68 -28.24
N ASN A 79 24.01 27.04 -28.51
CA ASN A 79 23.58 26.70 -29.86
C ASN A 79 22.20 27.34 -30.16
N PRO A 80 21.85 27.64 -31.43
CA PRO A 80 20.81 28.61 -31.76
C PRO A 80 19.46 28.03 -32.20
N GLY A 81 18.41 28.85 -32.06
CA GLY A 81 17.34 28.97 -33.07
C GLY A 81 16.15 28.00 -33.00
N SER A 82 14.97 28.54 -32.66
CA SER A 82 13.65 28.00 -32.99
C SER A 82 12.57 29.11 -32.82
N PRO A 83 11.39 29.00 -33.48
CA PRO A 83 10.77 30.14 -34.18
C PRO A 83 9.74 30.97 -33.37
N PRO A 84 9.24 32.11 -33.91
CA PRO A 84 8.37 33.03 -33.17
C PRO A 84 6.93 32.53 -33.05
N THR A 85 6.25 32.95 -31.98
CA THR A 85 4.80 32.86 -31.80
C THR A 85 4.24 34.21 -31.32
N ASP A 86 2.99 34.48 -31.71
CA ASP A 86 2.31 35.78 -31.63
C ASP A 86 2.07 36.34 -30.21
N PRO A 87 1.84 37.66 -30.05
CA PRO A 87 1.69 38.31 -28.76
C PRO A 87 0.25 38.29 -28.23
N GLY A 88 0.06 37.77 -27.01
CA GLY A 88 -1.12 37.99 -26.19
C GLY A 88 -0.80 38.86 -24.96
N PRO A 89 -1.57 39.91 -24.64
CA PRO A 89 -1.18 40.87 -23.61
C PRO A 89 -1.56 40.41 -22.20
N THR A 90 -0.58 40.41 -21.28
CA THR A 90 -0.83 40.42 -19.83
C THR A 90 0.06 41.48 -19.16
N PRO A 91 -0.48 42.42 -18.36
CA PRO A 91 0.32 43.40 -17.66
C PRO A 91 0.90 42.80 -16.37
N ASN A 92 2.20 42.96 -16.17
CA ASN A 92 2.87 42.55 -14.93
C ASN A 92 3.71 43.74 -14.43
N PRO A 93 3.34 44.42 -13.32
CA PRO A 93 4.09 45.56 -12.81
C PRO A 93 5.32 45.08 -12.05
N ALA A 94 6.52 45.38 -12.57
CA ALA A 94 7.78 45.04 -11.92
C ALA A 94 7.97 45.84 -10.62
N SER A 95 8.42 45.17 -9.56
CA SER A 95 8.93 45.81 -8.35
C SER A 95 10.43 46.13 -8.52
N PRO A 96 10.89 47.38 -8.30
CA PRO A 96 12.31 47.71 -8.28
C PRO A 96 12.93 47.50 -6.90
N ASN A 97 14.11 46.89 -6.85
CA ASN A 97 14.98 46.91 -5.67
C ASN A 97 15.59 48.31 -5.50
N PRO A 98 15.58 48.91 -4.30
CA PRO A 98 16.34 50.14 -4.01
C PRO A 98 17.75 49.84 -3.48
N THR A 99 18.75 50.46 -4.10
CA THR A 99 20.13 50.56 -3.62
C THR A 99 20.21 51.58 -2.46
N PRO A 100 21.05 51.39 -1.42
CA PRO A 100 21.12 52.34 -0.30
C PRO A 100 21.95 53.58 -0.63
N GLY A 101 21.38 54.77 -0.45
CA GLY A 101 22.11 56.04 -0.51
C GLY A 101 21.23 57.27 -0.28
N GLY A 102 21.74 58.24 0.50
CA GLY A 102 21.18 59.58 0.65
C GLY A 102 20.02 59.72 1.65
N GLU A 103 20.34 60.08 2.90
CA GLU A 103 19.36 60.68 3.81
C GLU A 103 19.22 62.18 3.49
N GLU A 104 18.13 62.58 2.84
CA GLU A 104 17.58 63.94 2.91
C GLU A 104 16.24 63.91 3.67
N PRO A 105 15.93 64.92 4.51
CA PRO A 105 14.70 64.95 5.29
C PRO A 105 13.51 65.34 4.40
N ALA A 106 12.79 64.35 3.89
CA ALA A 106 11.53 64.58 3.18
C ALA A 106 10.52 65.33 4.07
N ASP A 107 9.90 66.37 3.52
CA ASP A 107 8.88 67.19 4.18
C ASP A 107 7.80 66.35 4.86
N ALA A 108 7.48 66.69 6.11
CA ALA A 108 6.52 65.94 6.90
C ALA A 108 5.13 65.99 6.25
N PRO A 109 4.54 64.86 5.82
CA PRO A 109 3.23 64.87 5.18
C PRO A 109 2.18 65.37 6.17
N LYS A 110 1.36 66.34 5.72
CA LYS A 110 0.27 66.93 6.51
C LYS A 110 -0.58 65.81 7.14
N THR A 111 -0.85 65.96 8.43
CA THR A 111 -1.23 64.91 9.38
C THR A 111 -2.59 64.27 9.09
N ASN A 112 -2.65 63.40 8.09
CA ASN A 112 -3.86 62.64 7.76
C ASN A 112 -4.07 61.51 8.79
N VAL A 113 -4.90 61.83 9.79
CA VAL A 113 -5.23 61.01 10.96
C VAL A 113 -5.94 59.73 10.53
N PHE A 114 -5.46 58.58 11.00
CA PHE A 114 -5.98 57.28 10.59
C PHE A 114 -7.03 56.77 11.59
N VAL A 115 -8.30 56.85 11.21
CA VAL A 115 -9.42 56.29 11.96
C VAL A 115 -10.03 55.15 11.16
N ALA A 116 -9.76 53.90 11.57
CA ALA A 116 -10.35 52.73 10.93
C ALA A 116 -11.66 52.34 11.63
N ARG A 117 -12.78 52.58 10.96
CA ARG A 117 -14.11 52.11 11.38
C ARG A 117 -14.31 50.67 10.90
N LEU A 118 -14.84 49.81 11.77
CA LEU A 118 -15.11 48.42 11.45
C LEU A 118 -16.59 48.26 11.10
N ASP A 119 -16.98 48.66 9.89
CA ASP A 119 -18.40 48.73 9.48
C ASP A 119 -19.14 47.39 9.63
N ASP A 120 -18.44 46.28 9.45
CA ASP A 120 -18.97 44.93 9.63
C ASP A 120 -19.21 44.53 11.10
N VAL A 121 -18.52 45.19 12.04
CA VAL A 121 -18.74 45.11 13.49
C VAL A 121 -19.84 46.09 13.91
N ILE A 122 -19.85 47.31 13.38
CA ILE A 122 -20.92 48.31 13.62
C ILE A 122 -22.28 47.74 13.21
N ARG A 123 -22.37 47.16 12.02
CA ARG A 123 -23.60 46.53 11.50
C ARG A 123 -24.04 45.35 12.37
N ALA A 124 -23.08 44.55 12.85
CA ALA A 124 -23.36 43.42 13.74
C ALA A 124 -23.82 43.88 15.14
N ALA A 125 -23.25 44.96 15.68
CA ALA A 125 -23.71 45.58 16.93
C ALA A 125 -25.14 46.15 16.79
N GLY A 126 -25.45 46.81 15.67
CA GLY A 126 -26.79 47.31 15.37
C GLY A 126 -27.85 46.21 15.28
N ALA A 127 -27.49 45.05 14.71
CA ALA A 127 -28.36 43.88 14.58
C ALA A 127 -28.41 42.97 15.83
N ALA A 128 -27.57 43.22 16.85
CA ALA A 128 -27.48 42.36 18.03
C ALA A 128 -28.65 42.61 19.00
N ALA A 129 -29.53 41.61 19.15
CA ALA A 129 -30.68 41.67 20.05
C ALA A 129 -30.30 41.57 21.55
N ASN A 130 -29.19 40.91 21.89
CA ASN A 130 -28.73 40.81 23.28
C ASN A 130 -27.85 42.03 23.65
N PRO A 131 -28.15 42.77 24.74
CA PRO A 131 -27.41 43.98 25.11
C PRO A 131 -25.90 43.78 25.28
N ALA A 132 -25.46 42.68 25.93
CA ALA A 132 -24.03 42.42 26.15
C ALA A 132 -23.28 42.12 24.85
N VAL A 133 -23.93 41.51 23.85
CA VAL A 133 -23.36 41.31 22.51
C VAL A 133 -23.23 42.65 21.77
N LYS A 134 -24.27 43.49 21.87
CA LYS A 134 -24.29 44.83 21.27
C LYS A 134 -23.20 45.71 21.86
N GLU A 135 -23.07 45.74 23.18
CA GLU A 135 -22.03 46.47 23.91
C GLU A 135 -20.63 45.98 23.54
N PHE A 136 -20.39 44.66 23.59
CA PHE A 136 -19.11 44.06 23.20
C PHE A 136 -18.65 44.45 21.79
N LEU A 137 -19.55 44.40 20.81
CA LEU A 137 -19.23 44.78 19.43
C LEU A 137 -19.10 46.31 19.28
N ALA A 138 -19.98 47.10 19.90
CA ALA A 138 -19.95 48.56 19.81
C ALA A 138 -18.67 49.16 20.43
N ALA A 139 -18.17 48.59 21.54
CA ALA A 139 -16.92 49.00 22.17
C ALA A 139 -15.69 48.88 21.25
N HIS A 140 -15.78 48.04 20.20
CA HIS A 140 -14.71 47.79 19.23
C HIS A 140 -15.11 48.22 17.80
N ALA A 141 -16.11 49.09 17.66
CA ALA A 141 -16.57 49.62 16.37
C ALA A 141 -15.53 50.46 15.61
N VAL A 142 -14.52 50.99 16.32
CA VAL A 142 -13.41 51.79 15.77
C VAL A 142 -12.12 51.23 16.34
N ALA A 143 -11.11 51.02 15.48
CA ALA A 143 -9.80 50.53 15.92
C ALA A 143 -9.04 51.62 16.70
N PHE A 144 -8.54 51.28 17.89
CA PHE A 144 -7.77 52.18 18.74
C PHE A 144 -6.69 51.45 19.52
N ASP A 145 -5.55 52.11 19.72
CA ASP A 145 -4.53 51.68 20.68
C ASP A 145 -4.80 52.34 22.04
N ARG A 146 -4.40 51.67 23.13
CA ARG A 146 -4.49 52.20 24.50
C ARG A 146 -3.10 52.64 24.95
N LEU A 147 -2.87 53.95 24.95
CA LEU A 147 -1.63 54.56 25.40
C LEU A 147 -1.71 54.89 26.90
N ARG A 148 -0.70 54.45 27.67
CA ARG A 148 -0.53 54.79 29.09
C ARG A 148 0.66 55.73 29.25
N ARG A 149 0.44 56.92 29.78
CA ARG A 149 1.52 57.88 30.07
C ARG A 149 2.25 57.51 31.36
N THR A 150 3.48 58.01 31.52
CA THR A 150 4.26 57.87 32.77
C THR A 150 3.57 58.53 33.97
N THR A 151 2.69 59.50 33.74
CA THR A 151 1.81 60.10 34.76
C THR A 151 0.64 59.22 35.20
N GLY A 152 0.50 58.01 34.63
CA GLY A 152 -0.62 57.10 34.89
C GLY A 152 -1.88 57.36 34.06
N LYS A 153 -1.99 58.51 33.37
CA LYS A 153 -3.13 58.79 32.49
C LYS A 153 -3.19 57.78 31.33
N VAL A 154 -4.33 57.12 31.19
CA VAL A 154 -4.66 56.22 30.08
C VAL A 154 -5.50 56.98 29.05
N MET A 155 -5.27 56.75 27.76
CA MET A 155 -6.03 57.37 26.67
C MET A 155 -6.18 56.42 25.47
N ARG A 156 -7.34 56.47 24.81
CA ARG A 156 -7.58 55.84 23.51
C ARG A 156 -6.93 56.73 22.45
N VAL A 157 -6.17 56.14 21.53
CA VAL A 157 -5.48 56.87 20.46
C VAL A 157 -5.63 56.14 19.14
N THR A 158 -5.49 56.86 18.03
CA THR A 158 -5.47 56.24 16.69
C THR A 158 -4.32 55.22 16.58
N PRO A 159 -4.50 54.11 15.83
CA PRO A 159 -3.48 53.07 15.71
C PRO A 159 -2.09 53.61 15.32
N LEU A 160 -1.07 53.28 16.13
CA LEU A 160 0.30 53.73 15.96
C LEU A 160 1.10 52.82 15.02
N PRO A 161 2.07 53.37 14.24
CA PRO A 161 2.83 52.58 13.28
C PRO A 161 3.77 51.54 13.90
N PHE A 162 4.34 51.78 15.07
CA PHE A 162 5.38 50.92 15.66
C PHE A 162 4.83 50.13 16.86
N LEU A 163 5.33 48.91 17.10
CA LEU A 163 4.92 48.10 18.25
C LEU A 163 5.75 48.49 19.49
N TRP A 164 5.08 48.95 20.55
CA TRP A 164 5.77 49.45 21.75
C TRP A 164 6.63 48.38 22.42
N GLY A 165 7.80 48.79 22.91
CA GLY A 165 8.79 47.90 23.53
C GLY A 165 9.51 46.93 22.58
N LYS A 166 9.08 46.80 21.31
CA LYS A 166 9.74 45.93 20.30
C LYS A 166 10.40 46.73 19.19
N ASP A 167 9.72 47.75 18.67
CA ASP A 167 10.23 48.61 17.59
C ASP A 167 10.85 49.91 18.13
N LYS A 168 11.77 50.49 17.34
CA LYS A 168 12.41 51.78 17.68
C LYS A 168 11.48 52.94 17.37
N PHE A 169 10.75 53.41 18.38
CA PHE A 169 10.00 54.66 18.30
C PHE A 169 10.92 55.88 18.12
N PRO A 170 10.52 56.90 17.34
CA PRO A 170 11.14 58.22 17.32
C PRO A 170 11.21 58.87 18.72
N ALA A 171 12.04 59.91 18.87
CA ALA A 171 12.15 60.66 20.13
C ALA A 171 10.82 61.33 20.50
N ASP A 172 10.15 61.93 19.51
CA ASP A 172 8.81 62.49 19.56
C ASP A 172 7.99 61.94 18.39
N PHE A 173 6.73 61.60 18.62
CA PHE A 173 5.84 61.05 17.57
C PHE A 173 4.41 61.57 17.72
N GLY A 174 3.69 61.65 16.59
CA GLY A 174 2.31 62.13 16.56
C GLY A 174 1.32 61.14 17.19
N VAL A 175 0.45 61.66 18.05
CA VAL A 175 -0.62 60.93 18.72
C VAL A 175 -1.93 61.74 18.62
N ALA A 176 -2.93 61.20 17.93
CA ALA A 176 -4.29 61.73 17.95
C ALA A 176 -5.11 60.97 19.02
N PRO A 177 -5.64 61.66 20.06
CA PRO A 177 -6.57 61.05 20.99
C PRO A 177 -7.90 60.74 20.28
N LEU A 178 -8.54 59.64 20.64
CA LEU A 178 -9.89 59.32 20.22
C LEU A 178 -10.88 59.70 21.33
N THR A 179 -11.98 60.34 20.95
CA THR A 179 -13.14 60.60 21.81
C THR A 179 -13.92 59.31 22.07
N ASP A 180 -14.92 59.36 22.96
CA ASP A 180 -15.69 58.15 23.31
C ASP A 180 -16.51 57.60 22.13
N ASP A 181 -17.03 58.49 21.27
CA ASP A 181 -17.69 58.17 19.99
C ASP A 181 -16.72 57.74 18.87
N GLY A 182 -15.40 57.79 19.13
CA GLY A 182 -14.37 57.32 18.20
C GLY A 182 -13.99 58.33 17.10
N ALA A 183 -14.35 59.61 17.25
CA ALA A 183 -13.78 60.68 16.45
C ALA A 183 -12.35 60.98 16.92
N ALA A 184 -11.46 61.38 16.00
CA ALA A 184 -10.09 61.74 16.35
C ALA A 184 -9.95 63.24 16.61
N GLY A 185 -9.34 63.57 17.74
CA GLY A 185 -8.87 64.92 18.04
C GLY A 185 -7.58 65.26 17.28
N GLU A 186 -7.07 66.46 17.50
CA GLU A 186 -5.87 66.97 16.85
C GLU A 186 -4.62 66.10 17.16
N VAL A 187 -3.72 65.98 16.18
CA VAL A 187 -2.46 65.27 16.37
C VAL A 187 -1.55 66.09 17.28
N THR A 188 -1.30 65.57 18.48
CA THR A 188 -0.33 66.13 19.42
C THR A 188 1.00 65.42 19.30
N SER A 189 2.11 66.16 19.35
CA SER A 189 3.45 65.54 19.43
C SER A 189 3.70 65.02 20.85
N MET A 190 4.12 63.77 20.97
CA MET A 190 4.36 63.11 22.25
C MET A 190 5.77 62.53 22.33
N ALA A 191 6.53 62.99 23.32
CA ALA A 191 7.86 62.48 23.60
C ALA A 191 7.79 61.04 24.12
N ARG A 192 8.63 60.15 23.57
CA ARG A 192 8.73 58.73 23.96
C ARG A 192 8.89 58.54 25.47
N LYS A 193 9.65 59.42 26.14
CA LYS A 193 9.85 59.43 27.61
C LYS A 193 8.58 59.69 28.44
N GLN A 194 7.51 60.19 27.84
CA GLN A 194 6.21 60.42 28.51
C GLN A 194 5.26 59.22 28.39
N VAL A 195 5.61 58.22 27.60
CA VAL A 195 4.81 57.01 27.37
C VAL A 195 5.42 55.88 28.19
N ARG A 196 4.58 55.25 29.02
CA ARG A 196 4.94 54.06 29.80
C ARG A 196 4.73 52.80 28.97
N ASP A 197 3.57 52.71 28.33
CA ASP A 197 3.15 51.54 27.57
C ASP A 197 2.15 51.91 26.46
N VAL A 198 2.09 51.10 25.40
CA VAL A 198 1.03 51.16 24.39
C VAL A 198 0.56 49.73 24.08
N GLU A 199 -0.71 49.49 24.37
CA GLU A 199 -1.39 48.22 24.14
C GLU A 199 -2.14 48.32 22.78
N PRO A 200 -1.78 47.52 21.77
CA PRO A 200 -2.33 47.67 20.42
C PRO A 200 -3.76 47.14 20.31
N PHE A 201 -4.55 47.73 19.41
CA PHE A 201 -5.94 47.35 19.12
C PHE A 201 -6.16 45.83 18.99
N GLU A 202 -5.25 45.16 18.29
CA GLU A 202 -5.27 43.72 18.04
C GLU A 202 -5.28 42.92 19.35
N ARG A 203 -4.43 43.30 20.33
CA ARG A 203 -4.38 42.65 21.64
C ARG A 203 -5.57 43.04 22.52
N LEU A 204 -5.99 44.31 22.47
CA LEU A 204 -7.20 44.78 23.14
C LEU A 204 -8.43 43.95 22.72
N ALA A 205 -8.58 43.66 21.43
CA ALA A 205 -9.67 42.84 20.92
C ALA A 205 -9.54 41.35 21.28
N ILE A 206 -8.32 40.80 21.36
CA ILE A 206 -8.06 39.44 21.86
C ILE A 206 -8.46 39.33 23.34
N ASP A 207 -8.06 40.28 24.19
CA ASP A 207 -8.34 40.28 25.63
C ASP A 207 -9.82 40.52 25.93
N ALA A 208 -10.45 41.44 25.20
CA ALA A 208 -11.89 41.66 25.26
C ALA A 208 -12.65 40.40 24.84
N THR A 209 -12.25 39.75 23.74
CA THR A 209 -12.87 38.49 23.29
C THR A 209 -12.69 37.37 24.31
N THR A 210 -11.48 37.22 24.86
CA THR A 210 -11.16 36.23 25.90
C THR A 210 -12.00 36.45 27.16
N THR A 211 -12.22 37.71 27.54
CA THR A 211 -13.07 38.06 28.68
C THR A 211 -14.54 37.80 28.39
N PHE A 212 -15.04 38.22 27.23
CA PHE A 212 -16.42 38.04 26.80
C PHE A 212 -16.84 36.56 26.68
N LEU A 213 -15.92 35.70 26.24
CA LEU A 213 -16.13 34.25 26.10
C LEU A 213 -16.06 33.47 27.41
N LYS A 214 -15.71 34.09 28.55
CA LYS A 214 -15.79 33.41 29.85
C LYS A 214 -17.25 33.03 30.16
N PRO A 215 -17.49 31.88 30.81
CA PRO A 215 -18.80 31.53 31.32
C PRO A 215 -19.23 32.57 32.37
N GLU A 216 -20.52 32.90 32.39
CA GLU A 216 -21.07 33.77 33.42
C GLU A 216 -21.12 33.01 34.75
N THR A 217 -20.50 33.57 35.80
CA THR A 217 -20.48 32.96 37.15
C THR A 217 -21.49 33.59 38.10
N ASP A 218 -22.05 34.75 37.74
CA ASP A 218 -23.13 35.40 38.48
C ASP A 218 -24.48 34.74 38.15
N ALA A 219 -24.98 33.93 39.07
CA ALA A 219 -26.25 33.20 38.94
C ALA A 219 -27.43 34.12 38.59
N ALA A 220 -27.43 35.38 39.04
CA ALA A 220 -28.51 36.33 38.75
C ALA A 220 -28.52 36.83 37.30
N LYS A 221 -27.42 36.64 36.55
CA LYS A 221 -27.29 37.09 35.15
C LYS A 221 -27.42 35.97 34.12
N VAL A 222 -27.37 34.70 34.54
CA VAL A 222 -27.37 33.53 33.65
C VAL A 222 -28.53 33.55 32.64
N ASP A 223 -29.74 33.88 33.06
CA ASP A 223 -30.93 33.91 32.19
C ASP A 223 -30.89 35.05 31.15
N THR A 224 -30.15 36.12 31.43
CA THR A 224 -29.97 37.27 30.52
C THR A 224 -28.71 37.16 29.65
N ALA A 225 -27.81 36.24 30.00
CA ALA A 225 -26.53 36.08 29.33
C ALA A 225 -26.73 35.57 27.89
N PRO A 226 -25.99 36.10 26.90
CA PRO A 226 -26.07 35.59 25.54
C PRO A 226 -25.59 34.13 25.48
N LYS A 227 -26.38 33.28 24.81
CA LYS A 227 -26.05 31.85 24.60
C LYS A 227 -24.63 31.69 24.04
N PRO A 228 -23.88 30.63 24.40
CA PRO A 228 -22.49 30.44 23.96
C PRO A 228 -22.28 30.55 22.44
N ALA A 229 -23.18 29.99 21.63
CA ALA A 229 -23.13 30.11 20.17
C ALA A 229 -23.22 31.56 19.66
N VAL A 230 -23.99 32.42 20.34
CA VAL A 230 -24.11 33.85 20.02
C VAL A 230 -22.85 34.60 20.45
N LYS A 231 -22.30 34.31 21.64
CA LYS A 231 -21.02 34.87 22.08
C LYS A 231 -19.89 34.53 21.08
N LEU A 232 -19.79 33.26 20.67
CA LEU A 232 -18.78 32.78 19.73
C LEU A 232 -18.93 33.39 18.32
N ALA A 233 -20.17 33.57 17.84
CA ALA A 233 -20.41 34.24 16.56
C ALA A 233 -19.98 35.72 16.58
N ALA A 234 -20.26 36.44 17.67
CA ALA A 234 -19.83 37.83 17.84
C ALA A 234 -18.29 37.96 17.99
N ALA A 235 -17.67 37.07 18.76
CA ALA A 235 -16.22 36.96 18.89
C ALA A 235 -15.53 36.71 17.54
N GLU A 236 -16.04 35.76 16.75
CA GLU A 236 -15.49 35.49 15.41
C GLU A 236 -15.65 36.71 14.48
N ARG A 237 -16.79 37.40 14.55
CA ARG A 237 -17.06 38.60 13.75
C ARG A 237 -16.07 39.72 14.07
N LEU A 238 -15.82 39.98 15.35
CA LEU A 238 -14.83 40.97 15.79
C LEU A 238 -13.42 40.58 15.34
N LEU A 239 -12.95 39.37 15.68
CA LEU A 239 -11.58 38.95 15.35
C LEU A 239 -11.32 38.85 13.84
N THR A 240 -12.34 38.52 13.04
CA THR A 240 -12.26 38.59 11.57
C THR A 240 -12.05 40.03 11.10
N ALA A 241 -12.79 41.00 11.65
CA ALA A 241 -12.61 42.41 11.32
C ALA A 241 -11.27 42.98 11.82
N VAL A 242 -10.77 42.53 12.98
CA VAL A 242 -9.44 42.87 13.51
C VAL A 242 -8.33 42.34 12.60
N MET A 243 -8.46 41.12 12.05
CA MET A 243 -7.52 40.59 11.07
C MET A 243 -7.50 41.43 9.78
N PHE A 244 -8.67 41.74 9.20
CA PHE A 244 -8.74 42.60 8.02
C PHE A 244 -8.19 44.01 8.28
N PHE A 245 -8.48 44.59 9.44
CA PHE A 245 -7.88 45.85 9.88
C PHE A 245 -6.35 45.75 9.92
N HIS A 246 -5.82 44.70 10.54
CA HIS A 246 -4.38 44.52 10.67
C HIS A 246 -3.70 44.40 9.29
N GLU A 247 -4.23 43.58 8.40
CA GLU A 247 -3.69 43.41 7.04
C GLU A 247 -3.75 44.72 6.23
N SER A 248 -4.88 45.43 6.26
CA SER A 248 -5.02 46.73 5.60
C SER A 248 -4.10 47.80 6.21
N ALA A 249 -3.92 47.80 7.53
CA ALA A 249 -3.01 48.72 8.21
C ALA A 249 -1.53 48.39 7.94
N ARG A 250 -1.17 47.11 7.71
CA ARG A 250 0.17 46.71 7.22
C ARG A 250 0.39 47.26 5.81
N GLU A 251 -0.54 47.02 4.90
CA GLU A 251 -0.50 47.47 3.49
C GLU A 251 -0.39 49.00 3.39
N GLN A 252 -1.19 49.74 4.15
CA GLN A 252 -1.18 51.21 4.19
C GLN A 252 0.00 51.80 5.00
N ASN A 253 0.98 50.99 5.42
CA ASN A 253 2.11 51.41 6.25
C ASN A 253 1.69 52.12 7.57
N ARG A 254 0.51 51.77 8.10
CA ARG A 254 -0.03 52.17 9.41
C ARG A 254 0.31 51.17 10.53
N ARG A 255 0.87 49.99 10.20
CA ARG A 255 1.56 49.05 11.10
C ARG A 255 2.90 48.63 10.46
N ARG A 256 4.00 49.27 10.86
CA ARG A 256 5.37 49.15 10.30
C ARG A 256 6.30 48.34 11.21
N GLY A 257 7.20 47.56 10.62
CA GLY A 257 8.16 46.70 11.33
C GLY A 257 7.79 45.22 11.26
N LYS A 258 8.76 44.34 11.57
CA LYS A 258 8.56 42.86 11.60
C LYS A 258 7.87 42.40 12.88
N SER A 259 7.92 43.18 13.95
CA SER A 259 7.32 42.86 15.25
C SER A 259 5.79 42.67 15.18
N TRP A 260 5.13 43.27 14.19
CA TRP A 260 3.70 43.10 13.93
C TRP A 260 3.31 41.70 13.43
N ASP A 261 4.24 40.93 12.84
CA ASP A 261 3.93 39.58 12.36
C ASP A 261 3.62 38.63 13.52
N ALA A 262 4.18 38.87 14.70
CA ALA A 262 3.83 38.15 15.93
C ALA A 262 2.41 38.52 16.41
N VAL A 263 2.03 39.81 16.35
CA VAL A 263 0.67 40.26 16.69
C VAL A 263 -0.36 39.71 15.70
N LYS A 264 -0.01 39.61 14.40
CA LYS A 264 -0.83 38.93 13.40
C LYS A 264 -1.07 37.46 13.76
N ALA A 265 -0.01 36.76 14.16
CA ALA A 265 -0.12 35.36 14.60
C ALA A 265 -1.03 35.22 15.83
N GLU A 266 -0.89 36.09 16.84
CA GLU A 266 -1.78 36.11 18.02
C GLU A 266 -3.26 36.26 17.64
N VAL A 267 -3.60 37.21 16.74
CA VAL A 267 -4.99 37.37 16.26
C VAL A 267 -5.45 36.15 15.45
N TYR A 268 -4.59 35.59 14.61
CA TYR A 268 -4.89 34.42 13.78
C TYR A 268 -5.19 33.19 14.63
N ASP A 269 -4.35 32.92 15.64
CA ASP A 269 -4.50 31.80 16.56
C ASP A 269 -5.79 31.93 17.39
N GLN A 270 -6.08 33.13 17.91
CA GLN A 270 -7.31 33.37 18.66
C GLN A 270 -8.56 33.25 17.77
N LEU A 271 -8.55 33.80 16.55
CA LEU A 271 -9.64 33.66 15.59
C LEU A 271 -9.89 32.19 15.22
N THR A 272 -8.81 31.42 15.07
CA THR A 272 -8.84 29.98 14.82
C THR A 272 -9.42 29.22 16.01
N ALA A 273 -9.01 29.54 17.24
CA ALA A 273 -9.55 28.94 18.45
C ALA A 273 -11.06 29.21 18.61
N VAL A 274 -11.52 30.44 18.34
CA VAL A 274 -12.95 30.81 18.39
C VAL A 274 -13.75 30.06 17.32
N ARG A 275 -13.24 29.94 16.10
CA ARG A 275 -13.88 29.17 15.01
C ARG A 275 -14.04 27.69 15.33
N VAL A 276 -12.99 27.07 15.87
CA VAL A 276 -13.03 25.67 16.32
C VAL A 276 -14.04 25.51 17.46
N ALA A 277 -14.02 26.41 18.47
CA ALA A 277 -14.97 26.40 19.56
C ALA A 277 -16.42 26.58 19.08
N ARG A 278 -16.66 27.41 18.06
CA ARG A 278 -17.97 27.60 17.43
C ARG A 278 -18.48 26.31 16.76
N ALA A 279 -17.61 25.62 16.00
CA ALA A 279 -17.95 24.31 15.44
C ALA A 279 -18.27 23.28 16.56
N THR A 280 -17.42 23.20 17.60
CA THR A 280 -17.69 22.34 18.77
C THR A 280 -19.02 22.68 19.45
N GLN A 281 -19.37 23.97 19.56
CA GLN A 281 -20.64 24.38 20.15
C GLN A 281 -21.85 23.96 19.31
N PHE A 282 -21.79 24.06 17.96
CA PHE A 282 -22.86 23.52 17.11
C PHE A 282 -23.05 22.01 17.30
N GLY A 283 -21.97 21.24 17.50
CA GLY A 283 -22.07 19.82 17.83
C GLY A 283 -22.72 19.55 19.20
N ARG A 284 -22.45 20.39 20.21
CA ARG A 284 -23.11 20.31 21.53
C ARG A 284 -24.59 20.70 21.47
N ASP A 285 -24.92 21.72 20.69
CA ASP A 285 -26.28 22.22 20.48
C ASP A 285 -27.10 21.31 19.53
N LYS A 286 -26.49 20.23 19.00
CA LYS A 286 -27.04 19.30 17.99
C LYS A 286 -27.47 19.97 16.67
N ASP A 287 -26.86 21.11 16.34
CA ASP A 287 -27.08 21.85 15.08
C ASP A 287 -26.18 21.28 13.96
N TRP A 288 -26.50 20.06 13.52
CA TRP A 288 -25.70 19.31 12.55
C TRP A 288 -25.54 20.02 11.20
N ALA A 289 -26.55 20.80 10.79
CA ALA A 289 -26.50 21.58 9.56
C ALA A 289 -25.40 22.65 9.63
N LYS A 290 -25.39 23.48 10.69
CA LYS A 290 -24.36 24.50 10.88
C LYS A 290 -22.99 23.91 11.20
N LEU A 291 -22.94 22.77 11.92
CA LEU A 291 -21.70 22.02 12.13
C LEU A 291 -21.09 21.59 10.80
N LYS A 292 -21.86 20.97 9.90
CA LYS A 292 -21.39 20.52 8.59
C LYS A 292 -20.89 21.67 7.72
N GLU A 293 -21.66 22.75 7.62
CA GLU A 293 -21.28 23.97 6.87
C GLU A 293 -19.99 24.59 7.42
N THR A 294 -19.95 24.83 8.74
CA THR A 294 -18.81 25.45 9.41
C THR A 294 -17.57 24.57 9.29
N SER A 295 -17.67 23.27 9.59
CA SER A 295 -16.54 22.35 9.48
C SER A 295 -16.02 22.24 8.05
N ALA A 296 -16.88 22.18 7.03
CA ALA A 296 -16.42 22.15 5.63
C ALA A 296 -15.61 23.42 5.27
N ARG A 297 -16.08 24.60 5.68
CA ARG A 297 -15.35 25.86 5.50
C ARG A 297 -14.01 25.88 6.24
N LEU A 298 -13.96 25.37 7.47
CA LEU A 298 -12.72 25.28 8.25
C LEU A 298 -11.74 24.25 7.68
N ILE A 299 -12.23 23.14 7.12
CA ILE A 299 -11.40 22.11 6.49
C ILE A 299 -10.64 22.70 5.29
N GLU A 300 -11.31 23.48 4.44
CA GLU A 300 -10.65 24.13 3.30
C GLU A 300 -9.70 25.27 3.76
N LEU A 301 -10.14 26.11 4.70
CA LEU A 301 -9.35 27.24 5.19
C LEU A 301 -8.06 26.82 5.93
N TYR A 302 -8.11 25.69 6.63
CA TYR A 302 -7.01 25.18 7.46
C TYR A 302 -6.41 23.87 6.93
N LYS A 303 -6.56 23.58 5.62
CA LYS A 303 -6.09 22.32 4.99
C LYS A 303 -4.62 21.97 5.24
N ASN A 304 -3.77 22.98 5.51
CA ASN A 304 -2.33 22.82 5.80
C ASN A 304 -2.00 22.83 7.31
N ASN A 305 -2.99 22.86 8.21
CA ASN A 305 -2.79 22.91 9.67
C ASN A 305 -3.47 21.70 10.37
N PRO A 306 -2.77 20.55 10.49
CA PRO A 306 -3.36 19.32 11.00
C PRO A 306 -3.88 19.45 12.44
N LYS A 307 -3.24 20.26 13.29
CA LYS A 307 -3.69 20.50 14.68
C LYS A 307 -5.05 21.20 14.77
N VAL A 308 -5.36 22.07 13.81
CA VAL A 308 -6.67 22.73 13.72
C VAL A 308 -7.69 21.77 13.14
N LEU A 309 -7.34 21.08 12.06
CA LEU A 309 -8.22 20.09 11.43
C LEU A 309 -8.63 19.00 12.43
N GLU A 310 -7.71 18.44 13.22
CA GLU A 310 -8.03 17.42 14.23
C GLU A 310 -9.17 17.86 15.15
N ARG A 311 -9.13 19.11 15.63
CA ARG A 311 -10.19 19.67 16.50
C ARG A 311 -11.51 19.91 15.76
N VAL A 312 -11.47 20.23 14.46
CA VAL A 312 -12.66 20.37 13.60
C VAL A 312 -13.31 19.00 13.33
N TYR A 313 -12.53 17.95 13.07
CA TYR A 313 -13.05 16.58 12.92
C TYR A 313 -13.51 16.00 14.28
N ALA A 314 -12.82 16.31 15.39
CA ALA A 314 -13.30 15.96 16.73
C ALA A 314 -14.65 16.63 17.07
N ALA A 315 -14.91 17.85 16.60
CA ALA A 315 -16.23 18.46 16.70
C ALA A 315 -17.30 17.70 15.89
N ARG A 316 -16.94 17.15 14.72
CA ARG A 316 -17.83 16.28 13.92
C ARG A 316 -18.07 14.90 14.57
N LEU A 317 -17.17 14.39 15.41
CA LEU A 317 -17.43 13.17 16.18
C LEU A 317 -18.58 13.33 17.20
N LEU A 318 -18.97 14.56 17.57
CA LEU A 318 -20.17 14.77 18.40
C LEU A 318 -21.47 14.36 17.68
N GLU A 319 -21.51 14.50 16.34
CA GLU A 319 -22.58 13.96 15.49
C GLU A 319 -22.56 12.42 15.56
N ALA A 320 -21.38 11.79 15.46
CA ALA A 320 -21.23 10.35 15.58
C ALA A 320 -21.73 9.82 16.94
N VAL A 321 -21.33 10.44 18.06
CA VAL A 321 -21.80 10.10 19.42
C VAL A 321 -23.32 10.17 19.54
N ALA A 322 -23.94 11.22 18.96
CA ALA A 322 -25.40 11.35 18.98
C ALA A 322 -26.11 10.30 18.10
N LEU A 323 -25.50 9.92 16.97
CA LEU A 323 -26.05 8.90 16.07
C LEU A 323 -25.95 7.48 16.64
N VAL A 324 -24.89 7.17 17.40
CA VAL A 324 -24.67 5.85 18.04
C VAL A 324 -25.23 5.74 19.47
N ALA A 325 -26.05 6.71 19.89
CA ALA A 325 -26.65 6.72 21.22
C ALA A 325 -27.44 5.42 21.50
N PRO A 326 -27.47 4.90 22.75
CA PRO A 326 -28.06 3.60 23.06
C PRO A 326 -29.49 3.40 22.58
N GLU A 327 -30.28 4.47 22.60
CA GLU A 327 -31.68 4.59 22.16
C GLU A 327 -31.88 4.63 20.63
N ASN A 328 -30.82 4.77 19.84
CA ASN A 328 -30.92 4.75 18.38
C ASN A 328 -30.67 3.34 17.82
N ASP A 329 -31.73 2.73 17.28
CA ASP A 329 -31.71 1.44 16.58
C ASP A 329 -31.55 1.59 15.05
N LYS A 330 -31.60 2.82 14.51
CA LYS A 330 -31.67 3.06 13.07
C LYS A 330 -30.33 2.80 12.38
N VAL A 331 -30.27 1.72 11.60
CA VAL A 331 -29.04 1.24 10.93
C VAL A 331 -28.33 2.33 10.13
N THR A 332 -29.06 3.13 9.34
CA THR A 332 -28.48 4.23 8.54
C THR A 332 -27.74 5.28 9.37
N ASP A 333 -28.16 5.46 10.63
CA ASP A 333 -27.59 6.46 11.53
C ASP A 333 -26.33 5.90 12.18
N LEU A 334 -26.36 4.61 12.55
CA LEU A 334 -25.19 3.88 13.04
C LEU A 334 -24.09 3.76 11.97
N GLU A 335 -24.47 3.46 10.72
CA GLU A 335 -23.60 3.52 9.53
C GLU A 335 -22.96 4.91 9.41
N ARG A 336 -23.77 5.97 9.47
CA ARG A 336 -23.29 7.34 9.41
C ARG A 336 -22.36 7.71 10.58
N GLY A 337 -22.64 7.22 11.79
CA GLY A 337 -21.76 7.36 12.95
C GLY A 337 -20.40 6.70 12.71
N ARG A 338 -20.39 5.50 12.12
CA ARG A 338 -19.17 4.79 11.72
C ARG A 338 -18.40 5.50 10.59
N GLU A 339 -19.08 6.08 9.61
CA GLU A 339 -18.44 6.89 8.57
C GLU A 339 -17.68 8.09 9.16
N LEU A 340 -18.30 8.79 10.11
CA LEU A 340 -17.72 9.95 10.79
C LEU A 340 -16.52 9.56 11.67
N LEU A 341 -16.61 8.42 12.35
CA LEU A 341 -15.51 7.82 13.11
C LEU A 341 -14.30 7.57 12.20
N HIS A 342 -14.53 6.90 11.07
CA HIS A 342 -13.49 6.56 10.10
C HIS A 342 -12.92 7.79 9.35
N ASP A 343 -13.72 8.81 9.03
CA ASP A 343 -13.22 10.10 8.48
C ASP A 343 -12.34 10.87 9.49
N TYR A 344 -12.49 10.63 10.80
CA TYR A 344 -11.53 11.08 11.81
C TYR A 344 -10.28 10.19 11.85
N GLU A 345 -10.44 8.87 12.05
CA GLU A 345 -9.32 7.93 12.28
C GLU A 345 -8.37 7.83 11.08
N SER A 346 -8.89 7.88 9.86
CA SER A 346 -8.09 7.92 8.63
C SER A 346 -7.13 9.11 8.61
N ARG A 347 -7.55 10.28 9.10
CA ARG A 347 -6.76 11.53 9.11
C ARG A 347 -5.89 11.68 10.35
N PHE A 348 -6.34 11.13 11.47
CA PHE A 348 -5.73 11.28 12.79
C PHE A 348 -5.58 9.91 13.48
N PRO A 349 -4.83 8.97 12.89
CA PRO A 349 -4.65 7.64 13.47
C PRO A 349 -3.89 7.73 14.80
N GLY A 350 -4.33 6.95 15.79
CA GLY A 350 -3.60 6.78 17.05
C GLY A 350 -3.61 7.97 18.02
N THR A 351 -4.43 9.01 17.83
CA THR A 351 -4.47 10.17 18.74
C THR A 351 -5.01 9.86 20.15
N GLY A 352 -5.57 8.67 20.37
CA GLY A 352 -6.09 8.24 21.67
C GLY A 352 -7.36 8.99 22.13
N ASN A 353 -8.02 9.72 21.23
CA ASN A 353 -9.21 10.54 21.48
C ASN A 353 -10.32 9.75 22.18
N GLU A 354 -10.79 10.23 23.33
CA GLU A 354 -11.80 9.52 24.14
C GLU A 354 -13.15 9.42 23.42
N THR A 355 -13.49 10.40 22.57
CA THR A 355 -14.69 10.38 21.73
C THR A 355 -14.65 9.20 20.74
N VAL A 356 -13.48 8.90 20.17
CA VAL A 356 -13.28 7.76 19.25
C VAL A 356 -13.56 6.45 19.98
N LYS A 357 -13.00 6.27 21.19
CA LYS A 357 -13.25 5.08 22.03
C LYS A 357 -14.73 4.94 22.39
N GLN A 358 -15.41 6.04 22.73
CA GLN A 358 -16.84 6.03 23.05
C GLN A 358 -17.69 5.58 21.86
N VAL A 359 -17.42 6.09 20.66
CA VAL A 359 -18.17 5.69 19.45
C VAL A 359 -17.88 4.23 19.08
N HIS A 360 -16.63 3.77 19.16
CA HIS A 360 -16.28 2.34 19.00
C HIS A 360 -17.02 1.44 19.99
N ALA A 361 -16.99 1.76 21.28
CA ALA A 361 -17.67 0.98 22.31
C ALA A 361 -19.19 0.93 22.09
N ALA A 362 -19.80 2.04 21.68
CA ALA A 362 -21.22 2.10 21.36
C ALA A 362 -21.58 1.26 20.12
N LEU A 363 -20.80 1.35 19.03
CA LEU A 363 -20.99 0.54 17.82
C LEU A 363 -20.80 -0.96 18.11
N ALA A 364 -19.79 -1.34 18.89
CA ALA A 364 -19.54 -2.72 19.30
C ALA A 364 -20.68 -3.27 20.20
N ALA A 365 -21.16 -2.48 21.16
CA ALA A 365 -22.32 -2.84 21.98
C ALA A 365 -23.63 -2.94 21.16
N ARG A 366 -23.72 -2.23 20.02
CA ARG A 366 -24.82 -2.34 19.07
C ARG A 366 -24.71 -3.61 18.22
N SER A 367 -23.51 -3.91 17.74
CA SER A 367 -23.14 -5.14 17.04
C SER A 367 -23.56 -6.38 17.83
N ALA A 368 -23.11 -6.48 19.08
CA ALA A 368 -23.42 -7.58 19.98
C ALA A 368 -24.94 -7.77 20.18
N ARG A 369 -25.71 -6.68 20.38
CA ARG A 369 -27.17 -6.74 20.50
C ARG A 369 -27.85 -7.24 19.22
N PHE A 370 -27.43 -6.79 18.05
CA PHE A 370 -27.98 -7.25 16.77
C PHE A 370 -27.61 -8.71 16.49
N LEU A 371 -26.39 -9.16 16.83
CA LEU A 371 -25.98 -10.57 16.72
C LEU A 371 -26.80 -11.48 17.65
N GLU A 372 -26.96 -11.10 18.91
CA GLU A 372 -27.77 -11.88 19.86
C GLU A 372 -29.23 -11.96 19.39
N ARG A 373 -29.80 -10.84 18.93
CA ARG A 373 -31.17 -10.81 18.40
C ARG A 373 -31.30 -11.68 17.14
N ALA A 374 -30.34 -11.62 16.21
CA ALA A 374 -30.32 -12.47 15.01
C ALA A 374 -30.29 -13.96 15.38
N LYS A 375 -29.52 -14.33 16.41
CA LYS A 375 -29.45 -15.70 16.94
C LYS A 375 -30.77 -16.16 17.56
N GLN A 376 -31.44 -15.29 18.33
CA GLN A 376 -32.74 -15.61 18.92
C GLN A 376 -33.84 -15.83 17.87
N ILE A 377 -33.88 -15.00 16.81
CA ILE A 377 -34.96 -15.03 15.83
C ILE A 377 -34.70 -15.93 14.62
N PHE A 378 -33.49 -16.45 14.41
CA PHE A 378 -33.14 -17.21 13.20
C PHE A 378 -34.17 -18.31 12.87
N GLY A 379 -34.49 -19.17 13.83
CA GLY A 379 -35.46 -20.26 13.63
C GLY A 379 -36.92 -19.82 13.44
N GLN A 380 -37.23 -18.54 13.65
CA GLN A 380 -38.58 -17.97 13.57
C GLN A 380 -38.76 -17.06 12.34
N ASN A 381 -37.80 -16.16 12.11
CA ASN A 381 -37.79 -15.22 11.00
C ASN A 381 -36.37 -15.10 10.42
N PRO A 382 -35.97 -16.02 9.52
CA PRO A 382 -34.65 -15.99 8.91
C PRO A 382 -34.35 -14.67 8.21
N ALA A 383 -35.32 -14.08 7.49
CA ALA A 383 -35.12 -12.86 6.72
C ALA A 383 -34.73 -11.65 7.60
N GLU A 384 -35.35 -11.51 8.77
CA GLU A 384 -35.00 -10.48 9.76
C GLU A 384 -33.63 -10.73 10.37
N ALA A 385 -33.27 -11.98 10.68
CA ALA A 385 -31.91 -12.33 11.13
C ALA A 385 -30.84 -11.94 10.08
N ARG A 386 -31.11 -12.15 8.77
CA ARG A 386 -30.20 -11.71 7.69
C ARG A 386 -30.06 -10.19 7.66
N ASN A 387 -31.14 -9.44 7.88
CA ASN A 387 -31.10 -7.97 7.89
C ASN A 387 -30.32 -7.44 9.11
N LEU A 388 -30.45 -8.08 10.28
CA LEU A 388 -29.64 -7.77 11.46
C LEU A 388 -28.15 -8.06 11.21
N LEU A 389 -27.79 -9.16 10.55
CA LEU A 389 -26.39 -9.42 10.20
C LEU A 389 -25.83 -8.42 9.19
N LYS A 390 -26.63 -7.95 8.22
CA LYS A 390 -26.22 -6.85 7.33
C LYS A 390 -25.99 -5.55 8.11
N ALA A 391 -26.84 -5.25 9.09
CA ALA A 391 -26.63 -4.10 9.97
C ALA A 391 -25.34 -4.25 10.79
N VAL A 392 -25.04 -5.45 11.31
CA VAL A 392 -23.78 -5.76 11.98
C VAL A 392 -22.58 -5.57 11.04
N GLU A 393 -22.60 -6.10 9.82
CA GLU A 393 -21.54 -5.90 8.82
C GLU A 393 -21.33 -4.41 8.49
N ALA A 394 -22.42 -3.64 8.42
CA ALA A 394 -22.35 -2.21 8.13
C ALA A 394 -21.73 -1.39 9.28
N ILE A 395 -21.98 -1.76 10.54
CA ILE A 395 -21.50 -1.02 11.73
C ILE A 395 -20.19 -1.56 12.33
N ASN A 396 -19.97 -2.88 12.27
CA ASN A 396 -18.82 -3.59 12.84
C ASN A 396 -18.53 -4.93 12.08
N PRO A 397 -17.99 -4.89 10.86
CA PRO A 397 -17.65 -6.08 10.05
C PRO A 397 -16.42 -6.84 10.54
N ASP A 398 -15.76 -6.31 11.57
CA ASP A 398 -14.59 -6.93 12.20
C ASP A 398 -15.01 -7.73 13.46
N ASP A 399 -16.31 -7.78 13.75
CA ASP A 399 -16.87 -8.60 14.82
C ASP A 399 -16.62 -10.11 14.54
N PRO A 400 -15.87 -10.83 15.39
CA PRO A 400 -15.52 -12.22 15.13
C PRO A 400 -16.75 -13.15 15.14
N ALA A 401 -17.83 -12.78 15.85
CA ALA A 401 -19.04 -13.57 15.91
C ALA A 401 -19.93 -13.41 14.65
N LEU A 402 -19.77 -12.31 13.90
CA LEU A 402 -20.49 -12.10 12.63
C LEU A 402 -20.22 -13.23 11.63
N ARG A 403 -18.96 -13.61 11.45
CA ARG A 403 -18.55 -14.64 10.48
C ARG A 403 -19.21 -15.99 10.74
N GLY A 404 -19.11 -16.49 11.97
CA GLY A 404 -19.72 -17.76 12.36
C GLY A 404 -21.23 -17.76 12.14
N MET A 405 -21.90 -16.67 12.55
CA MET A 405 -23.34 -16.52 12.35
C MET A 405 -23.71 -16.43 10.86
N GLN A 406 -22.96 -15.69 10.03
CA GLN A 406 -23.21 -15.60 8.58
C GLN A 406 -23.07 -16.96 7.88
N GLN A 407 -22.09 -17.77 8.28
CA GLN A 407 -21.88 -19.14 7.80
C GLN A 407 -23.03 -20.08 8.23
N GLU A 408 -23.40 -20.09 9.52
CA GLU A 408 -24.51 -20.90 10.05
C GLU A 408 -25.85 -20.62 9.32
N LEU A 409 -26.10 -19.35 9.02
CA LEU A 409 -27.33 -18.90 8.34
C LEU A 409 -27.34 -19.14 6.81
N LYS A 410 -26.21 -19.50 6.21
CA LYS A 410 -25.96 -19.51 4.74
C LYS A 410 -26.52 -18.26 4.03
N ALA A 411 -26.39 -17.11 4.68
CA ALA A 411 -27.26 -15.95 4.43
C ALA A 411 -26.60 -14.89 3.56
N GLY A 412 -26.45 -15.14 2.26
CA GLY A 412 -25.67 -14.25 1.39
C GLY A 412 -24.19 -14.22 1.75
N TYR A 413 -23.73 -15.25 2.45
CA TYR A 413 -22.32 -15.49 2.76
C TYR A 413 -21.74 -16.47 1.75
N SER A 414 -21.31 -15.91 0.63
CA SER A 414 -20.67 -16.60 -0.48
C SER A 414 -19.23 -16.97 -0.13
N VAL A 415 -18.91 -18.25 -0.26
CA VAL A 415 -17.56 -18.80 -0.03
C VAL A 415 -17.03 -19.33 -1.35
N LEU A 416 -15.89 -18.81 -1.84
CA LEU A 416 -15.18 -19.39 -2.97
C LEU A 416 -14.08 -20.33 -2.46
N VAL A 417 -14.18 -21.61 -2.81
CA VAL A 417 -13.16 -22.61 -2.42
C VAL A 417 -12.31 -22.97 -3.64
N VAL A 418 -11.01 -22.69 -3.56
CA VAL A 418 -10.05 -22.92 -4.64
C VAL A 418 -9.01 -23.94 -4.17
N ALA A 419 -8.96 -25.09 -4.85
CA ALA A 419 -7.95 -26.11 -4.64
C ALA A 419 -6.67 -25.74 -5.40
N SER A 420 -5.60 -25.60 -4.63
CA SER A 420 -4.23 -25.40 -5.09
C SER A 420 -3.43 -26.69 -4.91
N ARG A 421 -2.31 -26.85 -5.63
CA ARG A 421 -1.39 -27.98 -5.37
C ARG A 421 -0.69 -27.92 -4.00
N ARG A 422 -0.75 -26.76 -3.31
CA ARG A 422 -0.17 -26.53 -1.98
C ARG A 422 -0.69 -25.25 -1.36
N SER A 423 -1.00 -25.27 -0.06
CA SER A 423 -1.29 -24.07 0.73
C SER A 423 -0.12 -23.06 0.72
N PRO A 424 -0.39 -21.74 0.65
CA PRO A 424 0.65 -20.72 0.65
C PRO A 424 1.32 -20.53 2.02
N GLU A 425 2.64 -20.25 2.04
CA GLU A 425 3.39 -20.00 3.28
C GLU A 425 3.88 -18.54 3.37
N PHE A 426 4.34 -17.97 2.25
CA PHE A 426 4.84 -16.61 2.12
C PHE A 426 3.95 -15.80 1.17
N MET A 427 3.04 -15.01 1.74
CA MET A 427 1.97 -14.33 1.00
C MET A 427 2.24 -12.84 0.76
N SER A 428 3.48 -12.35 0.99
CA SER A 428 3.89 -11.00 0.56
C SER A 428 4.36 -11.00 -0.90
N PRO A 429 4.14 -9.91 -1.67
CA PRO A 429 4.52 -9.84 -3.09
C PRO A 429 6.02 -10.12 -3.35
N SER A 430 6.89 -9.87 -2.37
CA SER A 430 8.34 -10.02 -2.47
C SER A 430 8.82 -11.47 -2.38
N ARG A 431 8.13 -12.27 -1.55
CA ARG A 431 8.52 -13.67 -1.24
C ARG A 431 7.59 -14.72 -1.82
N ALA A 432 6.41 -14.34 -2.31
CA ALA A 432 5.57 -15.23 -3.07
C ALA A 432 6.37 -15.81 -4.25
N ARG A 433 6.46 -17.15 -4.31
CA ARG A 433 7.09 -17.88 -5.42
C ARG A 433 6.14 -18.89 -6.01
N TYR A 434 5.41 -19.64 -5.18
CA TYR A 434 4.38 -20.54 -5.66
C TYR A 434 3.10 -19.80 -6.02
N GLU A 435 2.26 -20.47 -6.78
CA GLU A 435 1.06 -19.86 -7.37
C GLU A 435 0.05 -19.47 -6.32
N SER A 436 -0.22 -20.36 -5.36
CA SER A 436 -1.09 -20.07 -4.22
C SER A 436 -0.57 -18.89 -3.38
N GLU A 437 0.73 -18.63 -3.38
CA GLU A 437 1.34 -17.46 -2.73
C GLU A 437 1.14 -16.18 -3.54
N GLN A 438 1.34 -16.26 -4.86
CA GLN A 438 1.07 -15.16 -5.78
C GLN A 438 -0.43 -14.80 -5.78
N TRP A 439 -1.30 -15.81 -5.69
CA TRP A 439 -2.74 -15.68 -5.50
C TRP A 439 -3.06 -14.97 -4.19
N ALA A 440 -2.53 -15.44 -3.06
CA ALA A 440 -2.71 -14.78 -1.76
C ALA A 440 -2.22 -13.31 -1.80
N ALA A 441 -1.08 -13.05 -2.42
CA ALA A 441 -0.58 -11.70 -2.64
C ALA A 441 -1.51 -10.87 -3.55
N ASN A 442 -2.13 -11.47 -4.57
CA ASN A 442 -3.10 -10.80 -5.44
C ASN A 442 -4.44 -10.50 -4.73
N LEU A 443 -4.87 -11.36 -3.79
CA LEU A 443 -6.04 -11.13 -2.94
C LEU A 443 -5.83 -9.96 -1.98
N MET A 444 -4.63 -9.85 -1.40
CA MET A 444 -4.32 -8.91 -0.33
C MET A 444 -3.68 -7.60 -0.77
N PHE A 445 -3.04 -7.54 -1.94
CA PHE A 445 -2.30 -6.36 -2.37
C PHE A 445 -2.76 -5.85 -3.74
N GLU A 446 -2.86 -4.53 -3.86
CA GLU A 446 -3.13 -3.82 -5.11
C GLU A 446 -1.88 -3.10 -5.62
N GLY A 447 -1.85 -2.87 -6.94
CA GLY A 447 -0.98 -1.88 -7.54
C GLY A 447 -1.65 -0.50 -7.64
N LEU A 448 -0.94 0.46 -8.22
CA LEU A 448 -1.53 1.76 -8.55
C LEU A 448 -2.56 1.61 -9.67
N LEU A 449 -2.25 0.77 -10.65
CA LEU A 449 -3.16 0.25 -11.66
C LEU A 449 -3.38 -1.25 -11.46
N GLU A 450 -4.52 -1.73 -11.94
CA GLU A 450 -4.87 -3.15 -12.03
C GLU A 450 -4.90 -3.54 -13.52
N ALA A 451 -4.26 -4.66 -13.84
CA ALA A 451 -4.23 -5.24 -15.19
C ALA A 451 -5.38 -6.23 -15.33
N VAL A 452 -6.41 -5.85 -16.09
CA VAL A 452 -7.58 -6.70 -16.36
C VAL A 452 -7.43 -7.28 -17.77
N PRO A 453 -7.38 -8.61 -17.94
CA PRO A 453 -7.45 -9.22 -19.27
C PRO A 453 -8.69 -8.74 -20.03
N GLU A 454 -8.54 -8.48 -21.32
CA GLU A 454 -9.62 -8.00 -22.20
C GLU A 454 -9.61 -8.82 -23.49
N ALA A 455 -10.75 -9.40 -23.86
CA ALA A 455 -10.89 -10.04 -25.16
C ALA A 455 -10.83 -8.97 -26.26
N LEU A 456 -9.94 -9.19 -27.22
CA LEU A 456 -9.81 -8.40 -28.44
C LEU A 456 -10.42 -9.19 -29.62
N PRO A 457 -10.67 -8.54 -30.77
CA PRO A 457 -11.04 -9.25 -32.00
C PRO A 457 -10.08 -10.40 -32.35
N ASP A 458 -10.58 -11.36 -33.14
CA ASP A 458 -9.83 -12.54 -33.60
C ASP A 458 -9.30 -13.44 -32.46
N HIS A 459 -10.03 -13.50 -31.34
CA HIS A 459 -9.69 -14.24 -30.12
C HIS A 459 -8.32 -13.87 -29.49
N GLN A 460 -7.80 -12.67 -29.78
CA GLN A 460 -6.61 -12.16 -29.11
C GLN A 460 -6.94 -11.73 -27.67
N VAL A 461 -5.95 -11.79 -26.78
CA VAL A 461 -6.08 -11.30 -25.39
C VAL A 461 -5.22 -10.05 -25.23
N GLY A 462 -5.87 -8.93 -24.92
CA GLY A 462 -5.24 -7.68 -24.52
C GLY A 462 -5.21 -7.51 -23.00
N VAL A 463 -4.58 -6.42 -22.56
CA VAL A 463 -4.57 -6.02 -21.14
C VAL A 463 -5.10 -4.59 -21.00
N ARG A 464 -6.19 -4.45 -20.26
CA ARG A 464 -6.81 -3.17 -19.92
C ARG A 464 -6.37 -2.72 -18.53
N PHE A 465 -5.67 -1.59 -18.47
CA PHE A 465 -5.26 -1.00 -17.20
C PHE A 465 -6.37 -0.10 -16.60
N VAL A 466 -6.89 -0.50 -15.44
CA VAL A 466 -7.89 0.25 -14.66
C VAL A 466 -7.28 0.86 -13.39
N PRO A 467 -7.79 1.99 -12.87
CA PRO A 467 -7.26 2.58 -11.63
C PRO A 467 -7.61 1.72 -10.40
N ALA A 468 -6.60 1.39 -9.59
CA ALA A 468 -6.76 0.63 -8.34
C ALA A 468 -6.48 1.51 -7.12
N LEU A 469 -5.22 1.62 -6.69
CA LEU A 469 -4.80 2.59 -5.66
C LEU A 469 -4.60 4.01 -6.21
N ALA A 470 -4.49 4.17 -7.54
CA ALA A 470 -4.63 5.45 -8.20
C ALA A 470 -6.12 5.86 -8.27
N ALA A 471 -6.45 7.09 -7.90
CA ALA A 471 -7.81 7.62 -7.92
C ALA A 471 -8.36 7.84 -9.35
N SER A 472 -7.47 7.96 -10.34
CA SER A 472 -7.78 8.06 -11.76
C SER A 472 -6.64 7.45 -12.58
N ARG A 473 -6.84 7.29 -13.90
CA ARG A 473 -5.74 6.86 -14.79
C ARG A 473 -4.66 7.96 -14.80
N PRO A 474 -3.41 7.68 -14.41
CA PRO A 474 -2.40 8.73 -14.28
C PRO A 474 -2.11 9.42 -15.62
N PRO A 475 -2.08 10.77 -15.66
CA PRO A 475 -1.69 11.52 -16.85
C PRO A 475 -0.27 11.17 -17.32
N VAL A 476 -0.09 11.19 -18.65
CA VAL A 476 1.16 10.82 -19.31
C VAL A 476 2.05 12.05 -19.47
N GLY A 477 3.18 12.09 -18.76
CA GLY A 477 4.29 13.01 -19.02
C GLY A 477 5.50 12.29 -19.65
N PRO A 478 6.44 13.03 -20.27
CA PRO A 478 7.73 12.48 -20.72
C PRO A 478 8.52 11.96 -19.50
N GLY A 479 8.70 10.64 -19.41
CA GLY A 479 9.43 9.99 -18.31
C GLY A 479 8.79 10.12 -16.92
N ILE A 480 7.61 10.73 -16.78
CA ILE A 480 7.00 11.06 -15.48
C ILE A 480 5.51 10.65 -15.46
N ARG A 481 5.03 10.18 -14.30
CA ARG A 481 3.61 10.00 -13.99
C ARG A 481 3.29 10.72 -12.68
N ASP A 482 2.38 11.69 -12.75
CA ASP A 482 1.78 12.28 -11.56
C ASP A 482 0.56 11.42 -11.19
N VAL A 483 0.64 10.69 -10.09
CA VAL A 483 -0.40 9.78 -9.63
C VAL A 483 -1.15 10.42 -8.47
N ALA A 484 -2.44 10.68 -8.66
CA ALA A 484 -3.36 10.96 -7.56
C ALA A 484 -3.78 9.64 -6.91
N LEU A 485 -3.72 9.55 -5.58
CA LEU A 485 -3.97 8.33 -4.82
C LEU A 485 -5.38 8.34 -4.19
N VAL A 486 -5.94 7.14 -4.00
CA VAL A 486 -7.22 6.99 -3.29
C VAL A 486 -7.03 7.27 -1.80
N ARG A 487 -7.44 8.46 -1.35
CA ARG A 487 -7.28 8.93 0.04
C ARG A 487 -8.05 8.12 1.10
N SER A 488 -8.93 7.20 0.70
CA SER A 488 -9.64 6.26 1.58
C SER A 488 -9.11 4.82 1.48
N ALA A 489 -7.94 4.61 0.87
CA ALA A 489 -7.29 3.30 0.90
C ALA A 489 -6.61 3.08 2.27
N GLU A 490 -7.00 2.01 2.94
CA GLU A 490 -6.43 1.59 4.23
C GLU A 490 -5.69 0.27 4.09
N TRP A 491 -4.64 0.12 4.90
CA TRP A 491 -3.98 -1.15 5.12
C TRP A 491 -4.87 -2.08 5.95
N GLY A 492 -5.08 -3.32 5.48
CA GLY A 492 -6.03 -4.26 6.06
C GLY A 492 -5.64 -4.76 7.45
N GLY A 493 -6.10 -4.07 8.50
CA GLY A 493 -6.00 -4.50 9.89
C GLY A 493 -6.14 -3.33 10.87
N PRO A 494 -6.34 -3.62 12.18
CA PRO A 494 -6.38 -2.59 13.21
C PRO A 494 -5.04 -1.85 13.29
N ASP A 495 -5.12 -0.53 13.47
CA ASP A 495 -4.00 0.40 13.69
C ASP A 495 -2.93 0.41 12.57
N ARG A 496 -3.27 0.00 11.34
CA ARG A 496 -2.33 -0.02 10.21
C ARG A 496 -2.25 1.27 9.39
N GLY A 497 -3.19 2.19 9.62
CA GLY A 497 -3.21 3.51 8.97
C GLY A 497 -3.64 3.50 7.50
N LEU A 498 -3.63 4.68 6.89
CA LEU A 498 -3.89 4.85 5.46
C LEU A 498 -2.68 4.46 4.61
N PHE A 499 -2.97 4.09 3.36
CA PHE A 499 -2.02 4.07 2.26
C PHE A 499 -1.88 5.49 1.68
N ASP A 500 -0.64 5.96 1.53
CA ASP A 500 -0.33 7.30 1.04
C ASP A 500 0.90 7.35 0.09
N SER A 501 1.32 8.56 -0.30
CA SER A 501 2.47 8.77 -1.18
C SER A 501 3.82 8.34 -0.57
N ALA A 502 3.95 8.29 0.76
CA ALA A 502 5.14 7.79 1.44
C ALA A 502 5.24 6.26 1.37
N ASP A 503 4.11 5.52 1.36
CA ASP A 503 4.13 4.08 1.10
C ASP A 503 4.54 3.75 -0.34
N VAL A 504 4.08 4.52 -1.33
CA VAL A 504 4.52 4.34 -2.73
C VAL A 504 6.02 4.62 -2.87
N ALA A 505 6.49 5.76 -2.36
CA ALA A 505 7.90 6.13 -2.41
C ALA A 505 8.78 5.16 -1.62
N GLY A 506 8.31 4.72 -0.45
CA GLY A 506 8.96 3.72 0.39
C GLY A 506 9.06 2.36 -0.27
N THR A 507 8.01 1.88 -0.94
CA THR A 507 8.01 0.60 -1.67
C THR A 507 9.10 0.60 -2.75
N LEU A 508 9.13 1.65 -3.58
CA LEU A 508 10.12 1.80 -4.65
C LEU A 508 11.56 1.95 -4.09
N ARG A 509 11.73 2.63 -2.95
CA ARG A 509 13.03 2.74 -2.26
C ARG A 509 13.51 1.39 -1.71
N LEU A 510 12.65 0.65 -1.04
CA LEU A 510 12.94 -0.67 -0.49
C LEU A 510 13.33 -1.66 -1.62
N MET A 511 12.61 -1.66 -2.74
CA MET A 511 13.01 -2.46 -3.92
C MET A 511 14.41 -2.10 -4.41
N ARG A 512 14.72 -0.80 -4.52
CA ARG A 512 16.04 -0.33 -4.99
C ARG A 512 17.19 -0.64 -4.02
N GLN A 513 16.92 -0.96 -2.76
CA GLN A 513 17.91 -1.45 -1.81
C GLN A 513 18.27 -2.94 -2.03
N GLN A 514 17.40 -3.70 -2.68
CA GLN A 514 17.60 -5.12 -2.99
C GLN A 514 17.51 -5.38 -4.52
N PRO A 515 18.30 -4.67 -5.36
CA PRO A 515 18.08 -4.62 -6.81
C PRO A 515 18.31 -5.95 -7.55
N ALA A 516 18.93 -6.93 -6.89
CA ALA A 516 19.11 -8.30 -7.39
C ALA A 516 17.91 -9.22 -7.09
N SER A 517 17.01 -8.86 -6.16
CA SER A 517 15.88 -9.70 -5.78
C SER A 517 14.81 -9.77 -6.87
N TRP A 518 13.94 -10.79 -6.79
CA TRP A 518 12.70 -10.87 -7.58
C TRP A 518 11.74 -9.72 -7.27
N ALA A 519 11.62 -9.34 -6.00
CA ALA A 519 10.79 -8.22 -5.56
C ALA A 519 11.17 -6.90 -6.24
N ALA A 520 12.44 -6.76 -6.64
CA ALA A 520 13.02 -5.60 -7.28
C ALA A 520 13.21 -5.75 -8.80
N GLU A 521 12.59 -6.73 -9.47
CA GLU A 521 12.66 -6.90 -10.94
C GLU A 521 12.45 -5.57 -11.68
N LEU A 522 11.39 -4.84 -11.34
CA LEU A 522 11.07 -3.56 -11.97
C LEU A 522 11.90 -2.37 -11.46
N ALA A 523 12.73 -2.54 -10.42
CA ALA A 523 13.45 -1.43 -9.78
C ALA A 523 14.36 -0.66 -10.76
N ALA A 524 14.85 -1.33 -11.81
CA ALA A 524 15.69 -0.73 -12.84
C ALA A 524 15.01 0.38 -13.67
N TRP A 525 13.68 0.37 -13.79
CA TRP A 525 12.93 1.37 -14.56
C TRP A 525 12.55 2.61 -13.78
N TYR A 526 12.54 2.56 -12.44
CA TYR A 526 12.23 3.74 -11.63
C TYR A 526 13.50 4.52 -11.29
N ASP A 527 13.38 5.84 -11.30
CA ASP A 527 14.35 6.73 -10.65
C ASP A 527 13.92 6.95 -9.19
N ASP A 528 14.58 7.83 -8.44
CA ASP A 528 14.14 8.18 -7.08
C ASP A 528 12.76 8.86 -7.12
N PRO A 529 11.72 8.26 -6.48
CA PRO A 529 10.38 8.79 -6.52
C PRO A 529 10.33 10.14 -5.80
N GLY A 530 9.96 11.19 -6.54
CA GLY A 530 9.64 12.47 -5.92
C GLY A 530 8.31 12.35 -5.20
N PHE A 531 8.32 12.41 -3.88
CA PHE A 531 7.12 12.62 -3.09
C PHE A 531 7.24 13.93 -2.31
N ASP A 532 6.11 14.62 -2.17
CA ASP A 532 5.98 15.83 -1.38
C ASP A 532 5.28 15.43 -0.08
N PRO A 533 5.94 15.51 1.10
CA PRO A 533 5.32 15.20 2.38
C PRO A 533 4.09 16.06 2.70
N SER A 534 3.87 17.18 1.99
CA SER A 534 2.69 18.04 2.15
C SER A 534 1.46 17.61 1.35
N ASP A 535 1.59 16.71 0.36
CA ASP A 535 0.45 16.08 -0.33
C ASP A 535 0.52 14.54 -0.26
N PRO A 536 0.09 13.92 0.85
CA PRO A 536 0.00 12.46 0.98
C PRO A 536 -0.91 11.81 -0.09
N GLY A 537 -1.78 12.60 -0.74
CA GLY A 537 -2.67 12.14 -1.80
C GLY A 537 -2.05 12.12 -3.20
N ARG A 538 -0.77 12.46 -3.38
CA ARG A 538 -0.13 12.53 -4.70
C ARG A 538 1.32 12.09 -4.66
N VAL A 539 1.75 11.36 -5.68
CA VAL A 539 3.15 10.93 -5.86
C VAL A 539 3.60 11.15 -7.30
N ARG A 540 4.84 11.60 -7.49
CA ARG A 540 5.46 11.80 -8.80
C ARG A 540 6.47 10.68 -9.06
N ILE A 541 6.04 9.71 -9.85
CA ILE A 541 6.89 8.58 -10.26
C ILE A 541 7.69 9.01 -11.49
N ARG A 542 9.01 8.93 -11.39
CA ARG A 542 9.94 9.15 -12.49
C ARG A 542 10.45 7.80 -13.01
N PHE A 543 10.52 7.67 -14.34
CA PHE A 543 11.10 6.51 -15.00
C PHE A 543 12.48 6.86 -15.55
N ARG A 544 13.46 6.00 -15.25
CA ARG A 544 14.85 6.10 -15.70
C ARG A 544 15.01 5.75 -17.18
N ALA A 545 14.18 4.85 -17.69
CA ALA A 545 14.29 4.27 -19.02
C ALA A 545 12.93 4.22 -19.73
N GLY A 546 12.98 3.86 -21.01
CA GLY A 546 11.78 3.44 -21.72
C GLY A 546 11.26 2.10 -21.24
N TYR A 547 9.95 1.94 -21.36
CA TYR A 547 9.28 0.64 -21.31
C TYR A 547 8.11 0.72 -22.32
N PRO A 548 7.78 -0.35 -23.06
CA PRO A 548 6.83 -0.27 -24.18
C PRO A 548 5.43 0.16 -23.76
N ASP A 549 4.88 -0.44 -22.68
CA ASP A 549 3.68 0.04 -22.01
C ASP A 549 3.93 0.43 -20.54
N PRO A 550 4.28 1.70 -20.25
CA PRO A 550 4.63 2.14 -18.90
C PRO A 550 3.45 2.07 -17.89
N ARG A 551 2.24 1.66 -18.32
CA ARG A 551 1.13 1.32 -17.41
C ARG A 551 1.38 -0.04 -16.72
N GLY A 552 2.06 -0.97 -17.39
CA GLY A 552 2.50 -2.25 -16.81
C GLY A 552 3.37 -2.05 -15.57
N LEU A 553 4.27 -1.07 -15.59
CA LEU A 553 5.09 -0.68 -14.44
C LEU A 553 4.28 -0.15 -13.24
N LEU A 554 3.01 0.22 -13.41
CA LEU A 554 2.16 0.71 -12.33
C LEU A 554 1.29 -0.41 -11.71
N THR A 555 1.41 -1.66 -12.19
CA THR A 555 0.76 -2.86 -11.63
C THR A 555 1.49 -3.48 -10.44
N LEU A 556 2.73 -3.05 -10.20
CA LEU A 556 3.53 -3.43 -9.03
C LEU A 556 2.70 -3.30 -7.76
N LYS A 557 2.66 -4.37 -6.95
CA LYS A 557 1.95 -4.41 -5.68
C LYS A 557 2.61 -3.47 -4.67
N MET A 558 1.83 -2.60 -4.04
CA MET A 558 2.34 -1.65 -3.05
C MET A 558 2.53 -2.34 -1.69
N HIS A 559 3.60 -1.99 -0.97
CA HIS A 559 3.87 -2.48 0.38
C HIS A 559 3.51 -1.44 1.44
N PRO A 560 3.22 -1.84 2.70
CA PRO A 560 3.12 -0.94 3.85
C PRO A 560 4.52 -0.45 4.25
N ALA A 561 5.16 0.27 3.33
CA ALA A 561 6.57 0.59 3.38
C ALA A 561 6.90 1.55 4.52
N LYS A 562 5.98 2.45 4.89
CA LYS A 562 6.11 3.25 6.12
C LYS A 562 6.24 2.35 7.35
N TRP A 563 5.35 1.38 7.52
CA TRP A 563 5.39 0.42 8.63
C TRP A 563 6.64 -0.46 8.59
N LEU A 564 7.06 -0.93 7.42
CA LEU A 564 8.29 -1.72 7.27
C LEU A 564 9.53 -0.89 7.70
N LEU A 565 9.64 0.35 7.22
CA LEU A 565 10.74 1.26 7.59
C LEU A 565 10.71 1.61 9.09
N GLU A 566 9.55 1.94 9.66
CA GLU A 566 9.38 2.20 11.10
C GLU A 566 9.73 1.00 11.99
N LYS A 567 9.60 -0.23 11.47
CA LYS A 567 9.99 -1.47 12.16
C LYS A 567 11.37 -2.00 11.76
N ASN A 568 12.15 -1.25 10.97
CA ASN A 568 13.44 -1.65 10.43
C ASN A 568 13.41 -3.04 9.74
N LYS A 569 12.36 -3.28 8.96
CA LYS A 569 12.12 -4.52 8.21
C LYS A 569 12.49 -4.33 6.74
N ALA A 570 13.11 -5.36 6.17
CA ALA A 570 13.35 -5.46 4.73
C ALA A 570 12.04 -5.72 3.96
N LEU A 571 12.08 -5.54 2.64
CA LEU A 571 10.92 -5.78 1.76
C LEU A 571 10.46 -7.25 1.80
N ASP A 572 11.44 -8.15 1.95
CA ASP A 572 11.35 -9.60 2.04
C ASP A 572 11.46 -10.15 3.48
N ASP A 573 11.08 -9.34 4.48
CA ASP A 573 10.98 -9.79 5.88
C ASP A 573 10.07 -11.03 6.01
N GLU A 574 10.60 -12.11 6.59
CA GLU A 574 9.89 -13.40 6.62
C GLU A 574 8.64 -13.36 7.51
N ALA A 575 8.71 -12.68 8.65
CA ALA A 575 7.59 -12.60 9.59
C ALA A 575 6.40 -11.84 8.96
N PHE A 576 6.67 -10.77 8.21
CA PHE A 576 5.69 -10.07 7.39
C PHE A 576 5.20 -10.95 6.24
N ALA A 577 6.07 -11.71 5.58
CA ALA A 577 5.67 -12.61 4.50
C ALA A 577 4.71 -13.72 4.96
N ARG A 578 4.83 -14.23 6.20
CA ARG A 578 3.93 -15.26 6.75
C ARG A 578 2.60 -14.72 7.27
N LYS A 579 2.56 -13.47 7.73
CA LYS A 579 1.34 -12.76 8.18
C LYS A 579 1.26 -11.35 7.60
N PRO A 580 1.13 -11.22 6.26
CA PRO A 580 1.10 -9.93 5.61
C PRO A 580 -0.26 -9.26 5.80
N PHE A 581 -0.26 -7.95 5.57
CA PHE A 581 -1.47 -7.16 5.42
C PHE A 581 -1.26 -6.20 4.24
N GLY A 582 -2.34 -5.97 3.51
CA GLY A 582 -2.31 -5.17 2.28
C GLY A 582 -3.60 -4.39 2.08
N THR A 583 -3.71 -3.67 0.98
CA THR A 583 -4.86 -2.81 0.63
C THR A 583 -5.98 -3.54 -0.13
N GLY A 584 -5.78 -4.79 -0.55
CA GLY A 584 -6.59 -5.48 -1.55
C GLY A 584 -8.04 -5.80 -1.17
N PRO A 585 -8.79 -6.41 -2.11
CA PRO A 585 -10.21 -6.77 -1.91
C PRO A 585 -10.44 -7.78 -0.78
N PHE A 586 -9.42 -8.55 -0.39
CA PHE A 586 -9.49 -9.49 0.73
C PHE A 586 -8.33 -9.27 1.69
N ARG A 587 -8.50 -9.72 2.94
CA ARG A 587 -7.48 -9.74 3.99
C ARG A 587 -7.32 -11.17 4.51
N LEU A 588 -6.11 -11.54 4.92
CA LEU A 588 -5.89 -12.79 5.65
C LEU A 588 -6.78 -12.83 6.90
N ALA A 589 -7.39 -13.97 7.19
CA ALA A 589 -8.23 -14.11 8.38
C ALA A 589 -7.39 -13.90 9.67
N PRO A 590 -7.89 -13.13 10.66
CA PRO A 590 -7.09 -12.74 11.83
C PRO A 590 -6.74 -13.92 12.75
N ASP A 591 -7.56 -14.96 12.72
CA ASP A 591 -7.40 -16.26 13.37
C ASP A 591 -6.42 -17.20 12.64
N TYR A 592 -5.87 -16.80 11.49
CA TYR A 592 -4.91 -17.62 10.75
C TYR A 592 -3.62 -17.88 11.54
N VAL A 593 -3.37 -19.17 11.78
CA VAL A 593 -2.11 -19.70 12.29
C VAL A 593 -1.43 -20.45 11.14
N PRO A 594 -0.26 -19.99 10.66
CA PRO A 594 0.53 -20.74 9.70
C PRO A 594 0.83 -22.14 10.23
N PRO A 595 0.68 -23.21 9.43
CA PRO A 595 1.04 -24.56 9.85
C PRO A 595 2.53 -24.63 10.20
N LYS A 596 2.92 -25.48 11.16
CA LYS A 596 4.34 -25.69 11.41
C LYS A 596 4.97 -26.46 10.23
N PRO A 597 6.28 -26.33 9.99
CA PRO A 597 6.96 -27.11 8.95
C PRO A 597 6.69 -28.62 9.11
N GLY A 598 6.07 -29.23 8.09
CA GLY A 598 5.73 -30.65 8.07
C GLY A 598 4.34 -31.03 8.61
N GLU A 599 3.59 -30.10 9.21
CA GLU A 599 2.16 -30.32 9.49
C GLU A 599 1.33 -30.20 8.19
N PRO A 600 0.25 -30.99 8.01
CA PRO A 600 -0.63 -30.83 6.85
C PRO A 600 -1.22 -29.41 6.84
N GLY A 601 -1.12 -28.73 5.69
CA GLY A 601 -1.51 -27.34 5.57
C GLY A 601 -3.03 -27.17 5.69
N HIS A 602 -3.48 -26.46 6.72
CA HIS A 602 -4.88 -26.05 6.87
C HIS A 602 -5.34 -25.14 5.72
N ASP A 603 -6.66 -25.01 5.55
CA ASP A 603 -7.30 -23.97 4.72
C ASP A 603 -6.70 -22.60 5.01
N VAL A 604 -6.16 -21.93 4.00
CA VAL A 604 -5.78 -20.52 4.13
C VAL A 604 -6.98 -19.67 3.75
N VAL A 605 -7.53 -18.97 4.75
CA VAL A 605 -8.77 -18.22 4.62
C VAL A 605 -8.49 -16.73 4.44
N PHE A 606 -9.16 -16.14 3.45
CA PHE A 606 -9.18 -14.71 3.17
C PHE A 606 -10.62 -14.19 3.30
N LEU A 607 -10.80 -13.09 4.03
CA LEU A 607 -12.10 -12.47 4.29
C LEU A 607 -12.22 -11.19 3.46
N SER A 608 -13.42 -10.87 2.96
CA SER A 608 -13.65 -9.63 2.21
C SER A 608 -13.22 -8.40 3.03
N ASN A 609 -12.42 -7.53 2.44
CA ASN A 609 -11.89 -6.33 3.10
C ASN A 609 -12.97 -5.24 3.17
N PRO A 610 -13.46 -4.84 4.36
CA PRO A 610 -14.56 -3.87 4.46
C PRO A 610 -14.16 -2.44 4.04
N SER A 611 -12.87 -2.08 4.08
CA SER A 611 -12.41 -0.75 3.65
C SER A 611 -12.30 -0.62 2.13
N TYR A 612 -12.14 -1.72 1.40
CA TYR A 612 -12.03 -1.74 -0.06
C TYR A 612 -13.28 -1.15 -0.74
N ALA A 613 -14.47 -1.46 -0.20
CA ALA A 613 -15.77 -1.00 -0.71
C ALA A 613 -16.01 0.51 -0.59
N ARG A 614 -15.24 1.21 0.25
CA ARG A 614 -15.42 2.63 0.60
C ARG A 614 -14.75 3.60 -0.37
N ARG A 615 -14.14 3.06 -1.43
CA ARG A 615 -13.31 3.82 -2.36
C ARG A 615 -14.17 4.34 -3.51
N PRO A 616 -14.09 5.63 -3.89
CA PRO A 616 -14.93 6.19 -4.95
C PRO A 616 -14.84 5.48 -6.31
N ASN A 617 -13.75 4.75 -6.59
CA ASN A 617 -13.53 3.97 -7.80
C ASN A 617 -13.99 2.49 -7.69
N ARG A 618 -14.49 2.03 -6.55
CA ARG A 618 -15.03 0.68 -6.35
C ARG A 618 -16.54 0.81 -6.06
N SER A 619 -17.37 0.28 -6.95
CA SER A 619 -18.84 0.47 -6.92
C SER A 619 -19.57 -0.32 -5.84
N SER A 620 -18.93 -1.32 -5.24
CA SER A 620 -19.52 -2.25 -4.29
C SER A 620 -18.41 -2.98 -3.49
N PRO A 621 -18.73 -3.54 -2.30
CA PRO A 621 -17.89 -4.55 -1.68
C PRO A 621 -17.74 -5.78 -2.59
N PRO A 622 -16.70 -6.62 -2.37
CA PRO A 622 -16.62 -7.94 -2.97
C PRO A 622 -17.91 -8.72 -2.72
N SER A 623 -18.46 -9.31 -3.78
CA SER A 623 -19.66 -10.15 -3.68
C SER A 623 -19.37 -11.52 -3.09
N ILE A 624 -18.10 -11.96 -3.10
CA ILE A 624 -17.57 -13.09 -2.32
C ILE A 624 -17.15 -12.59 -0.94
N LYS A 625 -17.61 -13.25 0.13
CA LYS A 625 -17.30 -12.89 1.53
C LYS A 625 -16.08 -13.61 2.09
N GLU A 626 -15.85 -14.84 1.64
CA GLU A 626 -14.73 -15.67 2.07
C GLU A 626 -14.11 -16.39 0.88
N ILE A 627 -12.78 -16.40 0.79
CA ILE A 627 -12.02 -17.24 -0.15
C ILE A 627 -11.21 -18.22 0.68
N ARG A 628 -11.29 -19.50 0.35
CA ARG A 628 -10.48 -20.57 0.93
C ARG A 628 -9.52 -21.11 -0.11
N LEU A 629 -8.23 -21.09 0.20
CA LEU A 629 -7.23 -21.86 -0.53
C LEU A 629 -7.01 -23.17 0.20
N VAL A 630 -7.39 -24.27 -0.44
CA VAL A 630 -7.28 -25.63 0.10
C VAL A 630 -6.22 -26.41 -0.66
N ASP A 631 -5.60 -27.38 0.01
CA ASP A 631 -4.62 -28.26 -0.61
C ASP A 631 -5.33 -29.42 -1.32
N ALA A 632 -5.22 -29.46 -2.65
CA ALA A 632 -5.84 -30.48 -3.49
C ALA A 632 -5.39 -31.90 -3.12
N THR A 633 -4.21 -32.07 -2.54
CA THR A 633 -3.67 -33.39 -2.12
C THR A 633 -4.28 -33.90 -0.82
N GLN A 634 -4.94 -33.03 -0.05
CA GLN A 634 -5.62 -33.37 1.21
C GLN A 634 -7.12 -33.59 1.03
N LEU A 635 -7.68 -33.28 -0.14
CA LEU A 635 -9.08 -33.54 -0.47
C LEU A 635 -9.29 -35.03 -0.83
N PRO A 636 -10.32 -35.71 -0.28
CA PRO A 636 -10.46 -37.16 -0.42
C PRO A 636 -10.83 -37.63 -1.84
N ASP A 637 -11.70 -36.88 -2.53
CA ASP A 637 -12.01 -37.07 -3.95
C ASP A 637 -12.51 -35.75 -4.56
N LEU A 638 -11.72 -35.19 -5.48
CA LEU A 638 -11.99 -33.89 -6.12
C LEU A 638 -13.33 -33.87 -6.86
N VAL A 639 -13.73 -34.99 -7.48
CA VAL A 639 -15.01 -35.10 -8.19
C VAL A 639 -16.18 -35.03 -7.22
N THR A 640 -16.09 -35.71 -6.07
CA THR A 640 -17.10 -35.64 -5.01
C THR A 640 -17.16 -34.27 -4.34
N GLU A 641 -16.02 -33.57 -4.17
CA GLU A 641 -16.02 -32.19 -3.65
C GLU A 641 -16.72 -31.20 -4.60
N PHE A 642 -16.51 -31.32 -5.93
CA PHE A 642 -17.28 -30.54 -6.92
C PHE A 642 -18.77 -30.93 -6.92
N ARG A 643 -19.09 -32.23 -6.86
CA ARG A 643 -20.47 -32.72 -6.85
C ARG A 643 -21.25 -32.24 -5.62
N ALA A 644 -20.56 -32.10 -4.48
CA ALA A 644 -21.12 -31.60 -3.23
C ALA A 644 -21.06 -30.07 -3.08
N GLU A 645 -20.64 -29.34 -4.12
CA GLU A 645 -20.51 -27.87 -4.14
C GLU A 645 -19.58 -27.33 -3.03
N ARG A 646 -18.62 -28.15 -2.58
CA ARG A 646 -17.58 -27.78 -1.61
C ARG A 646 -16.31 -27.27 -2.28
N LEU A 647 -16.09 -27.62 -3.54
CA LEU A 647 -14.98 -27.12 -4.36
C LEU A 647 -15.52 -26.30 -5.55
N HIS A 648 -14.91 -25.15 -5.82
CA HIS A 648 -15.36 -24.21 -6.84
C HIS A 648 -14.35 -24.04 -7.98
N ILE A 649 -13.05 -24.06 -7.70
CA ILE A 649 -11.99 -23.95 -8.71
C ILE A 649 -10.89 -24.96 -8.37
N LEU A 650 -10.41 -25.69 -9.37
CA LEU A 650 -9.23 -26.55 -9.32
C LEU A 650 -8.32 -26.16 -10.48
N THR A 651 -7.04 -25.88 -10.22
CA THR A 651 -6.07 -25.50 -11.26
C THR A 651 -5.12 -26.63 -11.64
N ASP A 652 -4.45 -26.48 -12.78
CA ASP A 652 -3.35 -27.31 -13.26
C ASP A 652 -3.66 -28.80 -13.36
N VAL A 653 -4.91 -29.09 -13.72
CA VAL A 653 -5.46 -30.44 -13.90
C VAL A 653 -4.70 -31.16 -15.01
N PRO A 654 -4.23 -32.40 -14.79
CA PRO A 654 -3.59 -33.17 -15.84
C PRO A 654 -4.51 -33.42 -17.04
N THR A 655 -3.95 -33.42 -18.25
CA THR A 655 -4.68 -33.70 -19.50
C THR A 655 -5.33 -35.09 -19.49
N ALA A 656 -4.65 -36.07 -18.88
CA ALA A 656 -5.16 -37.41 -18.61
C ALA A 656 -6.40 -37.43 -17.70
N ASP A 657 -6.57 -36.40 -16.86
CA ASP A 657 -7.65 -36.31 -15.87
C ASP A 657 -8.86 -35.51 -16.37
N LEU A 658 -8.75 -34.77 -17.50
CA LEU A 658 -9.88 -34.02 -18.06
C LEU A 658 -11.16 -34.86 -18.28
N PRO A 659 -11.09 -36.15 -18.72
CA PRO A 659 -12.29 -36.99 -18.84
C PRO A 659 -13.04 -37.21 -17.51
N LYS A 660 -12.38 -37.08 -16.35
CA LYS A 660 -13.01 -37.19 -15.02
C LYS A 660 -13.96 -36.01 -14.72
N TYR A 661 -13.74 -34.87 -15.37
CA TYR A 661 -14.50 -33.64 -15.18
C TYR A 661 -15.41 -33.30 -16.37
N ALA A 662 -15.40 -34.12 -17.42
CA ALA A 662 -16.38 -34.06 -18.51
C ALA A 662 -17.78 -34.50 -18.02
N ALA A 663 -18.81 -34.27 -18.83
CA ALA A 663 -20.18 -34.71 -18.56
C ALA A 663 -20.27 -36.21 -18.16
N SER A 664 -19.51 -37.07 -18.85
CA SER A 664 -19.39 -38.50 -18.57
C SER A 664 -18.79 -38.85 -17.20
N GLY A 665 -18.13 -37.92 -16.51
CA GLY A 665 -17.62 -38.07 -15.14
C GLY A 665 -18.67 -37.86 -14.04
N GLY A 666 -19.94 -37.59 -14.40
CA GLY A 666 -21.00 -37.34 -13.42
C GLY A 666 -20.92 -35.97 -12.74
N LEU A 667 -20.37 -34.98 -13.46
CA LEU A 667 -20.39 -33.55 -13.15
C LEU A 667 -21.08 -32.71 -14.24
N ASP A 668 -21.94 -33.35 -15.04
CA ASP A 668 -22.62 -32.71 -16.18
C ASP A 668 -23.36 -31.42 -15.77
N GLY A 669 -23.15 -30.34 -16.53
CA GLY A 669 -23.63 -28.98 -16.23
C GLY A 669 -23.09 -28.30 -14.95
N ARG A 670 -22.36 -29.01 -14.07
CA ARG A 670 -21.87 -28.48 -12.77
C ARG A 670 -20.52 -27.81 -12.87
N VAL A 671 -19.68 -28.21 -13.81
CA VAL A 671 -18.32 -27.67 -13.98
C VAL A 671 -18.01 -27.36 -15.45
N ARG A 672 -17.08 -26.44 -15.67
CA ARG A 672 -16.51 -26.06 -16.96
C ARG A 672 -15.03 -26.45 -16.94
N VAL A 673 -14.57 -27.17 -17.96
CA VAL A 673 -13.14 -27.36 -18.20
C VAL A 673 -12.65 -26.19 -19.04
N VAL A 674 -11.71 -25.42 -18.51
CA VAL A 674 -11.19 -24.18 -19.11
C VAL A 674 -9.70 -24.35 -19.37
N THR A 675 -9.24 -23.96 -20.55
CA THR A 675 -7.81 -23.81 -20.84
C THR A 675 -7.59 -22.34 -21.22
N PRO A 676 -6.64 -21.63 -20.57
CA PRO A 676 -6.34 -20.24 -20.86
C PRO A 676 -6.00 -20.04 -22.35
N ALA A 677 -6.47 -18.94 -22.94
CA ALA A 677 -6.11 -18.58 -24.32
C ALA A 677 -4.66 -18.08 -24.45
N VAL A 678 -4.11 -17.52 -23.36
CA VAL A 678 -2.72 -17.13 -23.23
C VAL A 678 -2.15 -17.84 -22.01
N ASP A 679 -1.05 -18.55 -22.21
CA ASP A 679 -0.21 -19.07 -21.14
C ASP A 679 1.18 -18.42 -21.28
N ARG A 680 1.71 -17.95 -20.15
CA ARG A 680 3.01 -17.27 -20.03
C ARG A 680 4.06 -18.14 -19.33
N ARG A 681 3.68 -19.35 -18.89
CA ARG A 681 4.58 -20.30 -18.24
C ARG A 681 5.37 -21.09 -19.26
N LEU A 682 6.67 -21.16 -19.05
CA LEU A 682 7.55 -22.12 -19.68
C LEU A 682 8.05 -23.13 -18.65
N HIS A 683 8.36 -24.34 -19.07
CA HIS A 683 9.20 -25.25 -18.30
C HIS A 683 10.62 -25.25 -18.87
N ILE A 684 11.60 -25.11 -17.97
CA ILE A 684 13.00 -24.97 -18.32
C ILE A 684 13.86 -25.99 -17.58
N LEU A 685 14.97 -26.37 -18.21
CA LEU A 685 16.12 -26.97 -17.52
C LEU A 685 17.09 -25.83 -17.19
N ALA A 686 17.02 -25.32 -15.97
CA ALA A 686 17.97 -24.34 -15.45
C ALA A 686 19.37 -24.96 -15.38
N ILE A 687 20.37 -24.21 -15.82
CA ILE A 687 21.80 -24.57 -15.82
C ILE A 687 22.53 -23.64 -14.86
N ASN A 688 23.34 -24.19 -13.95
CA ASN A 688 24.14 -23.38 -13.02
C ASN A 688 25.50 -23.01 -13.65
N HIS A 689 25.64 -21.79 -14.18
CA HIS A 689 26.87 -21.29 -14.79
C HIS A 689 27.99 -21.00 -13.76
N ARG A 690 27.71 -21.07 -12.45
CA ARG A 690 28.75 -21.04 -11.41
C ARG A 690 29.48 -22.39 -11.26
N ARG A 691 29.01 -23.44 -11.95
CA ARG A 691 29.73 -24.71 -12.12
C ARG A 691 30.70 -24.56 -13.30
N PRO A 692 32.03 -24.62 -13.11
CA PRO A 692 33.00 -24.39 -14.19
C PRO A 692 32.75 -25.25 -15.42
N GLU A 693 32.39 -26.52 -15.21
CA GLU A 693 32.09 -27.49 -16.26
C GLU A 693 30.85 -27.13 -17.10
N LEU A 694 29.88 -26.39 -16.56
CA LEU A 694 28.69 -25.91 -17.28
C LEU A 694 28.89 -24.55 -17.97
N GLN A 695 30.03 -23.88 -17.74
CA GLN A 695 30.40 -22.66 -18.47
C GLN A 695 30.79 -22.95 -19.94
N SER A 696 31.12 -24.19 -20.28
CA SER A 696 31.39 -24.56 -21.68
C SER A 696 30.11 -24.53 -22.54
N PRO A 697 30.08 -23.78 -23.66
CA PRO A 697 28.90 -23.75 -24.53
C PRO A 697 28.65 -25.10 -25.22
N ASP A 698 29.66 -25.94 -25.40
CA ASP A 698 29.48 -27.23 -26.08
C ASP A 698 28.75 -28.26 -25.21
N ILE A 699 28.92 -28.29 -23.88
CA ILE A 699 28.07 -29.14 -23.01
C ILE A 699 26.63 -28.63 -22.97
N ARG A 700 26.42 -27.31 -22.92
CA ARG A 700 25.06 -26.72 -22.91
C ARG A 700 24.32 -27.01 -24.23
N ARG A 701 25.01 -26.90 -25.36
CA ARG A 701 24.50 -27.30 -26.69
C ARG A 701 24.26 -28.82 -26.78
N ALA A 702 25.12 -29.66 -26.19
CA ALA A 702 24.88 -31.10 -26.15
C ALA A 702 23.57 -31.43 -25.40
N LEU A 703 23.34 -30.81 -24.24
CA LEU A 703 22.08 -30.94 -23.49
C LEU A 703 20.87 -30.40 -24.27
N LEU A 704 21.00 -29.24 -24.94
CA LEU A 704 19.97 -28.63 -25.78
C LEU A 704 19.45 -29.60 -26.86
N HIS A 705 20.39 -30.25 -27.54
CA HIS A 705 20.13 -31.10 -28.71
C HIS A 705 19.81 -32.56 -28.35
N ALA A 706 20.16 -33.04 -27.15
CA ALA A 706 19.88 -34.41 -26.72
C ALA A 706 18.41 -34.67 -26.38
N ILE A 707 17.63 -33.64 -26.05
CA ILE A 707 16.27 -33.79 -25.49
C ILE A 707 15.19 -33.74 -26.57
N ASP A 708 14.55 -34.89 -26.81
CA ASP A 708 13.34 -35.01 -27.63
C ASP A 708 12.09 -34.56 -26.83
N ARG A 709 11.79 -33.26 -26.95
CA ARG A 709 10.69 -32.59 -26.24
C ARG A 709 9.31 -33.10 -26.64
N GLU A 710 9.11 -33.39 -27.92
CA GLU A 710 7.84 -33.87 -28.46
C GLU A 710 7.54 -35.27 -27.94
N ARG A 711 8.56 -36.14 -27.86
CA ARG A 711 8.43 -37.46 -27.24
C ARG A 711 8.06 -37.37 -25.75
N VAL A 712 8.73 -36.52 -24.96
CA VAL A 712 8.36 -36.33 -23.54
C VAL A 712 6.94 -35.77 -23.38
N LEU A 713 6.53 -34.81 -24.20
CA LEU A 713 5.16 -34.30 -24.18
C LEU A 713 4.12 -35.37 -24.50
N ASN A 714 4.37 -36.20 -25.51
CA ASN A 714 3.48 -37.29 -25.91
C ASN A 714 3.35 -38.37 -24.82
N GLU A 715 4.47 -38.82 -24.24
CA GLU A 715 4.48 -39.91 -23.26
C GLU A 715 4.03 -39.49 -21.86
N VAL A 716 4.32 -38.25 -21.42
CA VAL A 716 4.11 -37.82 -20.02
C VAL A 716 2.91 -36.88 -19.83
N PHE A 717 2.66 -35.97 -20.77
CA PHE A 717 1.74 -34.85 -20.53
C PHE A 717 0.44 -34.92 -21.34
N ARG A 718 0.52 -35.20 -22.65
CA ARG A 718 -0.60 -35.09 -23.59
C ARG A 718 -1.68 -36.16 -23.44
N ALA A 719 -1.33 -37.36 -22.96
CA ALA A 719 -2.27 -38.49 -22.84
C ALA A 719 -3.10 -38.76 -24.12
N GLY A 720 -2.45 -38.69 -25.29
CA GLY A 720 -3.10 -38.87 -26.60
C GLY A 720 -3.80 -37.63 -27.17
N ARG A 721 -3.65 -36.45 -26.55
CA ARG A 721 -4.22 -35.15 -27.01
C ARG A 721 -3.12 -34.21 -27.57
N PRO A 722 -2.71 -34.37 -28.85
CA PRO A 722 -1.61 -33.59 -29.45
C PRO A 722 -1.94 -32.10 -29.67
N GLU A 723 -3.21 -31.72 -29.60
CA GLU A 723 -3.61 -30.32 -29.60
C GLU A 723 -3.09 -29.56 -28.38
N PHE A 724 -2.87 -30.26 -27.25
CA PHE A 724 -2.34 -29.67 -26.02
C PHE A 724 -0.82 -29.78 -25.91
N HIS A 725 -0.25 -28.80 -25.23
CA HIS A 725 1.16 -28.60 -24.88
C HIS A 725 2.07 -28.47 -26.11
N LYS A 726 3.08 -27.59 -26.04
CA LYS A 726 3.96 -27.27 -27.17
C LYS A 726 5.42 -27.45 -26.77
N ALA A 727 6.19 -28.18 -27.58
CA ALA A 727 7.64 -28.16 -27.44
C ALA A 727 8.15 -26.75 -27.74
N LEU A 728 9.10 -26.26 -26.95
CA LEU A 728 9.68 -24.95 -27.16
C LEU A 728 10.89 -25.05 -28.08
N THR A 729 10.99 -24.11 -29.03
CA THR A 729 12.15 -23.97 -29.92
C THR A 729 13.07 -22.81 -29.56
N GLY A 730 12.81 -22.14 -28.44
CA GLY A 730 13.59 -21.01 -27.93
C GLY A 730 13.02 -20.52 -26.59
N PRO A 731 13.43 -19.33 -26.12
CA PRO A 731 13.16 -18.89 -24.75
C PRO A 731 11.76 -18.31 -24.52
N PHE A 732 10.91 -18.19 -25.53
CA PHE A 732 9.61 -17.49 -25.47
C PHE A 732 8.42 -18.45 -25.67
N PRO A 733 7.20 -18.13 -25.17
CA PRO A 733 6.01 -18.96 -25.38
C PRO A 733 5.74 -19.25 -26.85
N ALA A 734 5.26 -20.45 -27.14
CA ALA A 734 5.21 -20.99 -28.50
C ALA A 734 4.30 -20.19 -29.44
N ALA A 735 3.24 -19.58 -28.89
CA ALA A 735 2.29 -18.75 -29.64
C ALA A 735 2.60 -17.23 -29.56
N SER A 736 3.63 -16.81 -28.81
CA SER A 736 3.96 -15.39 -28.62
C SER A 736 4.48 -14.72 -29.89
N TRP A 737 4.32 -13.39 -29.97
CA TRP A 737 4.90 -12.58 -31.06
C TRP A 737 6.43 -12.63 -31.11
N ALA A 738 7.08 -12.92 -29.97
CA ALA A 738 8.54 -12.99 -29.86
C ALA A 738 9.14 -14.29 -30.45
N THR A 739 8.30 -15.27 -30.79
CA THR A 739 8.72 -16.54 -31.39
C THR A 739 8.65 -16.44 -32.94
N PRO A 740 9.79 -16.63 -33.66
CA PRO A 740 9.83 -16.49 -35.11
C PRO A 740 8.84 -17.41 -35.83
N ARG A 741 7.91 -16.82 -36.60
CA ARG A 741 6.98 -17.57 -37.46
C ARG A 741 7.67 -18.00 -38.76
N SER A 742 8.38 -19.12 -38.70
CA SER A 742 9.00 -19.75 -39.88
C SER A 742 7.95 -20.32 -40.84
N GLN A 743 8.10 -20.04 -42.15
CA GLN A 743 7.29 -20.66 -43.21
C GLN A 743 7.51 -22.18 -43.33
N VAL A 744 8.66 -22.68 -42.89
CA VAL A 744 9.04 -24.11 -42.91
C VAL A 744 8.64 -24.80 -41.59
N GLY A 745 7.92 -24.10 -40.71
CA GLY A 745 7.69 -24.52 -39.33
C GLY A 745 8.90 -24.25 -38.43
N PRO A 746 8.73 -24.31 -37.10
CA PRO A 746 9.78 -23.99 -36.15
C PRO A 746 10.85 -25.09 -36.12
N THR A 747 12.13 -24.70 -36.21
CA THR A 747 13.25 -25.65 -36.24
C THR A 747 13.31 -26.46 -34.95
N ALA A 748 13.17 -27.78 -35.05
CA ALA A 748 13.30 -28.68 -33.90
C ALA A 748 14.70 -28.57 -33.28
N LEU A 749 14.77 -28.35 -31.96
CA LEU A 749 16.04 -28.27 -31.23
C LEU A 749 16.70 -29.64 -31.02
N TYR A 750 15.92 -30.73 -31.05
CA TYR A 750 16.43 -32.10 -30.91
C TYR A 750 17.24 -32.51 -32.15
N ASN A 751 18.49 -32.92 -31.94
CA ASN A 751 19.38 -33.48 -32.95
C ASN A 751 20.45 -34.34 -32.26
N ARG A 752 20.26 -35.67 -32.29
CA ARG A 752 21.13 -36.62 -31.58
C ARG A 752 22.60 -36.54 -32.04
N ASP A 753 22.84 -36.47 -33.34
CA ASP A 753 24.19 -36.47 -33.90
C ASP A 753 24.95 -35.18 -33.52
N LEU A 754 24.24 -34.05 -33.52
CA LEU A 754 24.79 -32.78 -33.06
C LEU A 754 25.03 -32.79 -31.55
N ALA A 755 24.16 -33.43 -30.76
CA ALA A 755 24.39 -33.61 -29.33
C ALA A 755 25.66 -34.42 -29.04
N GLN A 756 25.85 -35.55 -29.75
CA GLN A 756 27.03 -36.40 -29.65
C GLN A 756 28.30 -35.65 -30.08
N ALA A 757 28.26 -34.94 -31.21
CA ALA A 757 29.38 -34.16 -31.73
C ALA A 757 29.77 -33.00 -30.79
N LYS A 758 28.80 -32.38 -30.11
CA LYS A 758 29.02 -31.34 -29.11
C LYS A 758 29.61 -31.90 -27.82
N TYR A 759 29.11 -33.04 -27.33
CA TYR A 759 29.67 -33.70 -26.16
C TYR A 759 31.11 -34.20 -26.39
N ALA A 760 31.41 -34.73 -27.59
CA ALA A 760 32.77 -35.12 -27.95
C ALA A 760 33.77 -33.95 -27.92
N ARG A 761 33.36 -32.75 -28.37
CA ARG A 761 34.18 -31.53 -28.26
C ARG A 761 34.37 -31.09 -26.80
N PHE A 762 33.34 -31.19 -25.99
CA PHE A 762 33.44 -30.93 -24.55
C PHE A 762 34.44 -31.87 -23.86
N LEU A 763 34.40 -33.18 -24.17
CA LEU A 763 35.34 -34.17 -23.62
C LEU A 763 36.80 -33.94 -24.04
N ALA A 764 37.06 -33.29 -25.17
CA ALA A 764 38.40 -32.87 -25.58
C ALA A 764 38.92 -31.64 -24.81
N GLY A 765 38.06 -30.99 -24.01
CA GLY A 765 38.43 -29.89 -23.13
C GLY A 765 39.06 -30.33 -21.79
N PRO A 766 39.61 -29.37 -21.03
CA PRO A 766 40.23 -29.63 -19.72
C PRO A 766 39.23 -29.92 -18.60
N GLN A 767 37.97 -29.50 -18.78
CA GLN A 767 36.88 -29.72 -17.83
C GLN A 767 36.14 -30.99 -18.23
N GLN A 768 36.17 -32.01 -17.37
CA GLN A 768 35.51 -33.30 -17.65
C GLN A 768 34.55 -33.63 -16.51
N ILE A 769 33.28 -33.87 -16.86
CA ILE A 769 32.25 -34.37 -15.95
C ILE A 769 31.53 -35.57 -16.58
N SER A 770 31.30 -36.60 -15.78
CA SER A 770 30.65 -37.85 -16.17
C SER A 770 29.26 -38.03 -15.56
N GLU A 771 28.89 -37.23 -14.56
CA GLU A 771 27.60 -37.27 -13.87
C GLU A 771 27.16 -35.86 -13.48
N LEU A 772 25.94 -35.47 -13.86
CA LEU A 772 25.28 -34.23 -13.45
C LEU A 772 24.10 -34.55 -12.54
N GLU A 773 23.80 -33.65 -11.60
CA GLU A 773 22.61 -33.73 -10.76
C GLU A 773 21.48 -32.88 -11.33
N LEU A 774 20.28 -33.47 -11.47
CA LEU A 774 19.06 -32.80 -11.91
C LEU A 774 18.06 -32.75 -10.76
N LEU A 775 17.92 -31.58 -10.15
CA LEU A 775 16.92 -31.34 -9.11
C LEU A 775 15.51 -31.23 -9.71
N VAL A 776 14.56 -31.90 -9.09
CA VAL A 776 13.14 -31.87 -9.48
C VAL A 776 12.24 -31.88 -8.25
N SER A 777 11.06 -31.30 -8.38
CA SER A 777 10.07 -31.23 -7.29
C SER A 777 9.56 -32.62 -6.89
N ALA A 778 9.66 -32.98 -5.62
CA ALA A 778 9.19 -34.27 -5.09
C ALA A 778 7.65 -34.40 -5.04
N ASP A 779 6.90 -33.31 -5.20
CA ASP A 779 5.43 -33.30 -5.23
C ASP A 779 4.83 -33.47 -6.64
N ASP A 780 5.58 -33.23 -7.74
CA ASP A 780 5.10 -33.43 -9.10
C ASP A 780 5.64 -34.73 -9.73
N PRO A 781 4.84 -35.82 -9.79
CA PRO A 781 5.26 -37.09 -10.36
C PRO A 781 5.46 -37.04 -11.89
N ARG A 782 4.77 -36.13 -12.60
CA ARG A 782 4.94 -35.97 -14.06
C ARG A 782 6.25 -35.28 -14.36
N ALA A 783 6.60 -34.24 -13.60
CA ALA A 783 7.92 -33.62 -13.66
C ALA A 783 9.04 -34.65 -13.43
N ARG A 784 8.92 -35.53 -12.41
CA ARG A 784 9.90 -36.60 -12.18
C ARG A 784 10.01 -37.59 -13.34
N ALA A 785 8.89 -38.02 -13.91
CA ALA A 785 8.88 -38.91 -15.08
C ALA A 785 9.58 -38.24 -16.28
N ALA A 786 9.25 -36.97 -16.55
CA ALA A 786 9.87 -36.18 -17.60
C ALA A 786 11.39 -35.98 -17.38
N CYS A 787 11.83 -35.68 -16.16
CA CYS A 787 13.25 -35.57 -15.81
C CYS A 787 14.00 -36.90 -15.96
N LYS A 788 13.37 -38.03 -15.63
CA LYS A 788 13.95 -39.35 -15.88
C LYS A 788 14.12 -39.61 -17.38
N MET A 789 13.10 -39.32 -18.19
CA MET A 789 13.21 -39.42 -19.66
C MET A 789 14.30 -38.51 -20.23
N ILE A 790 14.45 -37.29 -19.71
CA ILE A 790 15.56 -36.38 -20.06
C ILE A 790 16.91 -37.03 -19.74
N ALA A 791 17.07 -37.64 -18.56
CA ALA A 791 18.29 -38.35 -18.19
C ALA A 791 18.60 -39.51 -19.14
N ASP A 792 17.61 -40.37 -19.41
CA ASP A 792 17.74 -41.51 -20.32
C ASP A 792 18.10 -41.07 -21.76
N MET A 793 17.51 -39.97 -22.24
CA MET A 793 17.81 -39.38 -23.55
C MET A 793 19.22 -38.79 -23.62
N VAL A 794 19.64 -38.03 -22.61
CA VAL A 794 21.00 -37.46 -22.55
C VAL A 794 22.05 -38.56 -22.47
N GLU A 795 21.85 -39.59 -21.63
CA GLU A 795 22.76 -40.73 -21.56
C GLU A 795 22.87 -41.46 -22.90
N SER A 796 21.76 -41.64 -23.62
CA SER A 796 21.72 -42.29 -24.94
C SER A 796 22.31 -41.43 -26.07
N ALA A 797 22.21 -40.11 -25.99
CA ALA A 797 22.75 -39.17 -26.99
C ALA A 797 24.24 -38.86 -26.77
N THR A 798 24.75 -39.00 -25.54
CA THR A 798 26.15 -38.72 -25.17
C THR A 798 27.02 -39.97 -25.07
N ALA A 799 26.46 -41.16 -25.26
CA ALA A 799 27.21 -42.41 -25.23
C ALA A 799 28.25 -42.50 -26.37
N THR A 800 29.50 -42.69 -25.99
CA THR A 800 30.61 -43.16 -26.82
C THR A 800 31.11 -44.52 -26.29
N GLU A 801 32.07 -45.14 -26.96
CA GLU A 801 32.60 -46.46 -26.56
C GLU A 801 33.14 -46.47 -25.11
N ASP A 802 33.80 -45.38 -24.69
CA ASP A 802 34.45 -45.28 -23.37
C ASP A 802 33.68 -44.45 -22.33
N ARG A 803 32.76 -43.57 -22.74
CA ARG A 803 32.18 -42.52 -21.86
C ARG A 803 30.72 -42.20 -22.18
N LYS A 804 29.96 -41.78 -21.18
CA LYS A 804 28.64 -41.15 -21.32
C LYS A 804 28.40 -40.14 -20.22
N LEU A 805 27.52 -39.16 -20.47
CA LEU A 805 27.09 -38.20 -19.46
C LEU A 805 25.88 -38.74 -18.71
N LYS A 806 26.06 -39.16 -17.46
CA LYS A 806 24.96 -39.57 -16.58
C LYS A 806 24.20 -38.36 -16.05
N ILE A 807 22.90 -38.50 -15.84
CA ILE A 807 22.10 -37.52 -15.09
C ILE A 807 21.39 -38.21 -13.92
N ARG A 808 21.82 -37.87 -12.71
CA ARG A 808 21.17 -38.29 -11.46
C ARG A 808 20.00 -37.37 -11.16
N VAL A 809 18.78 -37.86 -11.36
CA VAL A 809 17.55 -37.13 -10.99
C VAL A 809 17.35 -37.22 -9.47
N GLU A 810 17.39 -36.08 -8.79
CA GLU A 810 17.17 -35.97 -7.35
C GLU A 810 15.81 -35.31 -7.05
N PRO A 811 14.82 -36.07 -6.54
CA PRO A 811 13.56 -35.49 -6.09
C PRO A 811 13.74 -34.82 -4.72
N VAL A 812 13.57 -33.50 -4.68
CA VAL A 812 13.74 -32.68 -3.48
C VAL A 812 12.42 -32.06 -3.01
N ALA A 813 12.27 -31.88 -1.70
CA ALA A 813 11.13 -31.16 -1.14
C ALA A 813 11.10 -29.73 -1.74
N PRO A 814 9.95 -29.17 -2.14
CA PRO A 814 9.98 -28.11 -3.15
C PRO A 814 10.47 -26.76 -2.61
N ARG A 815 10.37 -26.52 -1.29
CA ARG A 815 11.01 -25.37 -0.64
C ARG A 815 12.54 -25.51 -0.63
N GLU A 816 13.02 -26.73 -0.44
CA GLU A 816 14.46 -27.03 -0.55
C GLU A 816 14.91 -26.93 -2.01
N LEU A 817 14.06 -27.25 -3.00
CA LEU A 817 14.34 -26.96 -4.42
C LEU A 817 14.58 -25.46 -4.66
N LEU A 818 13.64 -24.60 -4.23
CA LEU A 818 13.81 -23.14 -4.35
C LEU A 818 15.04 -22.65 -3.58
N LYS A 819 15.27 -23.12 -2.36
CA LYS A 819 16.44 -22.77 -1.55
C LYS A 819 17.75 -23.18 -2.21
N ARG A 820 17.84 -24.41 -2.71
CA ARG A 820 19.03 -24.92 -3.41
C ARG A 820 19.26 -24.19 -4.73
N VAL A 821 18.23 -23.79 -5.45
CA VAL A 821 18.37 -23.09 -6.74
C VAL A 821 18.54 -21.57 -6.57
N GLU A 822 17.52 -20.88 -6.05
CA GLU A 822 17.48 -19.42 -5.93
C GLU A 822 18.44 -18.89 -4.87
N ASN A 823 18.36 -19.41 -3.64
CA ASN A 823 19.04 -18.80 -2.49
C ASN A 823 20.52 -19.20 -2.36
N THR A 824 20.87 -20.47 -2.66
CA THR A 824 22.23 -20.99 -2.40
C THR A 824 23.00 -21.46 -3.64
N SER A 825 22.36 -21.53 -4.81
CA SER A 825 22.96 -22.02 -6.07
C SER A 825 23.64 -23.41 -5.97
N GLN A 826 23.12 -24.29 -5.11
CA GLN A 826 23.61 -25.65 -4.84
C GLN A 826 22.95 -26.70 -5.75
N PHE A 827 23.14 -26.55 -7.06
CA PHE A 827 22.65 -27.47 -8.09
C PHE A 827 23.64 -27.56 -9.27
N HIS A 828 23.41 -28.51 -10.19
CA HIS A 828 24.00 -28.50 -11.54
C HIS A 828 22.92 -28.15 -12.56
N LEU A 829 21.86 -28.96 -12.59
CA LEU A 829 20.65 -28.76 -13.38
C LEU A 829 19.42 -28.73 -12.45
N ALA A 830 18.38 -27.98 -12.83
CA ALA A 830 17.10 -27.99 -12.13
C ALA A 830 15.92 -27.88 -13.11
N TYR A 831 14.87 -28.65 -12.88
CA TYR A 831 13.61 -28.53 -13.63
C TYR A 831 12.67 -27.56 -12.91
N LEU A 832 12.36 -26.44 -13.55
CA LEU A 832 11.57 -25.36 -12.97
C LEU A 832 10.55 -24.79 -13.97
N PRO A 833 9.40 -24.30 -13.49
CA PRO A 833 8.60 -23.34 -14.24
C PRO A 833 9.29 -21.97 -14.27
N PHE A 834 9.07 -21.22 -15.33
CA PHE A 834 9.45 -19.82 -15.48
C PHE A 834 8.25 -19.06 -16.04
N ASP A 835 7.74 -18.10 -15.26
CA ASP A 835 6.54 -17.33 -15.59
C ASP A 835 6.92 -15.94 -16.11
N TYR A 836 6.50 -15.62 -17.33
CA TYR A 836 6.58 -14.24 -17.81
C TYR A 836 5.49 -13.38 -17.17
N ARG A 837 5.92 -12.26 -16.56
CA ARG A 837 5.03 -11.27 -15.92
C ARG A 837 3.99 -10.68 -16.87
N ASP A 838 4.39 -10.42 -18.11
CA ASP A 838 3.62 -9.72 -19.12
C ASP A 838 4.09 -10.13 -20.53
N ASP A 839 3.44 -9.59 -21.56
CA ASP A 839 3.69 -9.95 -22.95
C ASP A 839 4.92 -9.28 -23.58
N TRP A 840 5.76 -8.57 -22.80
CA TRP A 840 7.02 -7.99 -23.26
C TRP A 840 8.19 -8.96 -23.05
N TYR A 841 8.04 -10.18 -23.58
CA TYR A 841 8.90 -11.34 -23.32
C TYR A 841 10.43 -11.08 -23.36
N PRO A 842 11.01 -10.32 -24.32
CA PRO A 842 12.44 -10.01 -24.30
C PRO A 842 12.89 -9.22 -23.06
N ILE A 843 12.02 -8.36 -22.52
CA ILE A 843 12.27 -7.53 -21.33
C ILE A 843 12.25 -8.39 -20.06
N GLY A 844 11.26 -9.28 -19.92
CA GLY A 844 11.22 -10.26 -18.82
C GLY A 844 12.45 -11.18 -18.83
N LEU A 845 12.83 -11.70 -20.01
CA LEU A 845 14.02 -12.54 -20.16
C LEU A 845 15.31 -11.78 -19.79
N GLY A 846 15.44 -10.53 -20.24
CA GLY A 846 16.58 -9.67 -19.89
C GLY A 846 16.61 -9.19 -18.44
N SER A 847 15.51 -9.38 -17.70
CA SER A 847 15.43 -9.12 -16.25
C SER A 847 15.78 -10.35 -15.43
N PHE A 848 15.39 -11.54 -15.91
CA PHE A 848 15.79 -12.84 -15.35
C PHE A 848 17.28 -13.12 -15.56
N LEU A 849 17.82 -12.84 -16.75
CA LEU A 849 19.24 -13.04 -17.10
C LEU A 849 20.11 -11.80 -16.85
N ASP A 850 19.68 -10.90 -15.96
CA ASP A 850 20.38 -9.65 -15.65
C ASP A 850 21.74 -9.95 -14.96
N PRO A 851 22.89 -9.55 -15.54
CA PRO A 851 24.21 -9.79 -14.93
C PRO A 851 24.37 -9.11 -13.56
N SER A 852 23.70 -7.98 -13.34
CA SER A 852 23.74 -7.27 -12.05
C SER A 852 22.96 -8.01 -10.94
N ALA A 853 22.06 -8.92 -11.33
CA ALA A 853 21.34 -9.80 -10.43
C ALA A 853 21.94 -11.21 -10.33
N ALA A 854 23.09 -11.47 -10.96
CA ALA A 854 23.77 -12.78 -10.97
C ALA A 854 24.55 -13.09 -9.68
N VAL A 855 24.10 -12.56 -8.54
CA VAL A 855 24.63 -12.84 -7.21
C VAL A 855 23.97 -14.08 -6.60
N ILE A 856 24.57 -14.63 -5.54
CA ILE A 856 23.88 -15.60 -4.66
C ILE A 856 22.65 -14.90 -4.07
N ASP A 857 21.50 -15.60 -3.98
CA ASP A 857 20.20 -15.05 -3.58
C ASP A 857 19.60 -14.00 -4.55
N GLY A 858 20.17 -13.88 -5.76
CA GLY A 858 19.67 -13.02 -6.84
C GLY A 858 18.71 -13.74 -7.80
N ARG A 859 17.82 -12.98 -8.46
CA ARG A 859 16.86 -13.51 -9.44
C ARG A 859 17.52 -14.21 -10.64
N ASN A 860 18.73 -13.82 -11.01
CA ASN A 860 19.57 -14.57 -11.96
C ASN A 860 20.30 -15.70 -11.21
N TYR A 861 19.51 -16.64 -10.70
CA TYR A 861 20.00 -17.78 -9.94
C TYR A 861 20.86 -18.74 -10.78
N LEU A 862 20.69 -18.69 -12.11
CA LEU A 862 21.55 -19.41 -13.07
C LEU A 862 23.02 -18.98 -12.99
N GLY A 863 23.31 -17.76 -12.55
CA GLY A 863 24.66 -17.20 -12.59
C GLY A 863 25.14 -16.89 -14.02
N TYR A 864 24.21 -16.77 -14.96
CA TYR A 864 24.55 -16.43 -16.34
C TYR A 864 25.14 -15.00 -16.39
N LEU A 865 26.32 -14.85 -17.00
CA LEU A 865 27.12 -13.62 -16.98
C LEU A 865 27.48 -13.10 -15.57
N ALA A 866 27.55 -13.99 -14.56
CA ALA A 866 28.09 -13.64 -13.24
C ALA A 866 29.58 -13.25 -13.31
N LYS A 867 30.08 -12.52 -12.31
CA LYS A 867 31.49 -12.06 -12.28
C LYS A 867 32.51 -13.19 -12.15
N ASP A 868 32.07 -14.35 -11.66
CA ASP A 868 32.79 -15.61 -11.52
C ASP A 868 32.52 -16.59 -12.69
N ALA A 869 31.69 -16.20 -13.66
CA ALA A 869 31.53 -16.91 -14.92
C ALA A 869 32.61 -16.48 -15.93
N SER A 870 32.98 -17.40 -16.83
CA SER A 870 33.84 -17.14 -17.98
C SER A 870 32.99 -17.05 -19.27
N PRO A 871 32.29 -15.93 -19.55
CA PRO A 871 31.44 -15.81 -20.71
C PRO A 871 32.24 -15.85 -22.01
N THR A 872 31.65 -16.43 -23.06
CA THR A 872 32.19 -16.33 -24.42
C THR A 872 31.67 -15.06 -25.11
N PRO A 873 32.28 -14.63 -26.23
CA PRO A 873 31.79 -13.48 -27.00
C PRO A 873 30.34 -13.61 -27.48
N ASP A 874 29.83 -14.83 -27.66
CA ASP A 874 28.41 -15.08 -27.97
C ASP A 874 27.51 -14.86 -26.74
N ASP A 875 27.95 -15.27 -25.54
CA ASP A 875 27.23 -15.01 -24.28
C ASP A 875 27.08 -13.49 -24.03
N ASP A 876 28.18 -12.74 -24.23
CA ASP A 876 28.23 -11.27 -24.13
C ASP A 876 27.39 -10.56 -25.20
N LEU A 877 27.31 -11.12 -26.41
CA LEU A 877 26.44 -10.60 -27.46
C LEU A 877 24.97 -10.76 -27.08
N LEU A 878 24.57 -11.92 -26.56
CA LEU A 878 23.22 -12.15 -26.05
C LEU A 878 22.88 -11.22 -24.87
N GLY A 879 23.81 -11.03 -23.93
CA GLY A 879 23.65 -10.08 -22.82
C GLY A 879 23.44 -8.63 -23.28
N ARG A 880 24.16 -8.20 -24.33
CA ARG A 880 23.98 -6.89 -24.95
C ARG A 880 22.62 -6.75 -25.66
N LEU A 881 22.19 -7.76 -26.41
CA LEU A 881 20.86 -7.75 -27.06
C LEU A 881 19.71 -7.68 -26.05
N LEU A 882 19.80 -8.42 -24.95
CA LEU A 882 18.83 -8.36 -23.84
C LEU A 882 18.82 -6.98 -23.17
N THR A 883 19.99 -6.36 -23.01
CA THR A 883 20.10 -4.99 -22.48
C THR A 883 19.52 -3.96 -23.45
N GLU A 884 19.78 -4.10 -24.76
CA GLU A 884 19.21 -3.25 -25.81
C GLU A 884 17.67 -3.33 -25.82
N ALA A 885 17.10 -4.55 -25.79
CA ALA A 885 15.65 -4.75 -25.76
C ALA A 885 14.96 -4.04 -24.58
N ARG A 886 15.61 -3.96 -23.41
CA ARG A 886 15.09 -3.24 -22.22
C ARG A 886 15.05 -1.71 -22.38
N LEU A 887 15.73 -1.16 -23.40
CA LEU A 887 15.81 0.28 -23.66
C LEU A 887 14.87 0.75 -24.79
N HIS A 888 14.39 -0.15 -25.64
CA HIS A 888 13.49 0.18 -26.76
C HIS A 888 12.01 0.21 -26.37
N ARG A 889 11.23 1.00 -27.12
CA ARG A 889 9.75 1.05 -27.06
C ARG A 889 9.07 0.82 -28.41
N ASP A 890 9.81 0.90 -29.51
CA ASP A 890 9.26 0.67 -30.85
C ASP A 890 8.96 -0.84 -31.01
N PRO A 891 7.70 -1.22 -31.26
CA PRO A 891 7.33 -2.63 -31.45
C PRO A 891 8.11 -3.29 -32.60
N THR A 892 8.43 -2.55 -33.67
CA THR A 892 9.14 -3.09 -34.84
C THR A 892 10.57 -3.48 -34.49
N ARG A 893 11.30 -2.60 -33.78
CA ARG A 893 12.65 -2.93 -33.28
C ARG A 893 12.62 -4.03 -32.22
N LEU A 894 11.59 -4.07 -31.37
CA LEU A 894 11.44 -5.11 -30.36
C LEU A 894 11.17 -6.49 -30.98
N ASP A 895 10.38 -6.58 -32.06
CA ASP A 895 10.19 -7.80 -32.86
C ASP A 895 11.52 -8.31 -33.44
N GLN A 896 12.27 -7.43 -34.11
CA GLN A 896 13.60 -7.77 -34.65
C GLN A 896 14.57 -8.25 -33.55
N LEU A 897 14.60 -7.56 -32.42
CA LEU A 897 15.44 -7.94 -31.27
C LEU A 897 14.97 -9.26 -30.66
N ALA A 898 13.67 -9.50 -30.53
CA ALA A 898 13.13 -10.75 -30.03
C ALA A 898 13.55 -11.93 -30.92
N HIS A 899 13.42 -11.80 -32.24
CA HIS A 899 13.81 -12.83 -33.19
C HIS A 899 15.33 -13.11 -33.20
N GLU A 900 16.17 -12.06 -33.08
CA GLU A 900 17.62 -12.24 -32.93
C GLU A 900 17.98 -12.87 -31.57
N ILE A 901 17.36 -12.42 -30.48
CA ILE A 901 17.52 -13.01 -29.14
C ILE A 901 17.12 -14.49 -29.16
N HIS A 902 16.00 -14.86 -29.79
CA HIS A 902 15.56 -16.25 -29.90
C HIS A 902 16.63 -17.13 -30.58
N ARG A 903 17.21 -16.64 -31.69
CA ARG A 903 18.30 -17.33 -32.40
C ARG A 903 19.55 -17.47 -31.55
N ARG A 904 20.05 -16.35 -31.00
CA ARG A 904 21.27 -16.33 -30.17
C ARG A 904 21.13 -17.07 -28.86
N PHE A 905 19.93 -17.09 -28.28
CA PHE A 905 19.62 -17.88 -27.10
C PHE A 905 19.83 -19.37 -27.36
N ASN A 906 19.42 -19.89 -28.52
CA ASN A 906 19.67 -21.28 -28.90
C ASN A 906 21.15 -21.55 -29.20
N ASP A 907 21.85 -20.57 -29.79
CA ASP A 907 23.30 -20.66 -29.99
C ASP A 907 24.06 -20.75 -28.65
N VAL A 908 23.62 -20.06 -27.60
CA VAL A 908 24.36 -19.94 -26.31
C VAL A 908 23.86 -20.90 -25.23
N ALA A 909 22.57 -21.24 -25.26
CA ALA A 909 21.82 -22.01 -24.27
C ALA A 909 22.04 -21.59 -22.79
N PRO A 910 21.65 -20.36 -22.38
CA PRO A 910 21.68 -19.94 -20.96
C PRO A 910 20.89 -20.88 -20.03
N PHE A 911 19.77 -21.41 -20.53
CA PHE A 911 19.04 -22.55 -19.99
C PHE A 911 18.48 -23.36 -21.17
N ILE A 912 18.01 -24.60 -20.94
CA ILE A 912 17.35 -25.38 -22.00
C ILE A 912 15.85 -25.10 -21.95
N PRO A 913 15.23 -24.53 -23.00
CA PRO A 913 13.79 -24.39 -23.06
C PRO A 913 13.20 -25.76 -23.40
N LEU A 914 12.27 -26.26 -22.59
CA LEU A 914 11.72 -27.61 -22.74
C LEU A 914 10.39 -27.57 -23.47
N TRP A 915 9.34 -27.12 -22.77
CA TRP A 915 7.97 -27.12 -23.28
C TRP A 915 7.09 -26.12 -22.53
N GLN A 916 5.97 -25.82 -23.14
CA GLN A 916 4.84 -25.09 -22.57
C GLN A 916 3.71 -26.08 -22.29
N VAL A 917 3.26 -26.19 -21.03
CA VAL A 917 2.18 -27.10 -20.62
C VAL A 917 0.91 -26.30 -20.40
N ASP A 918 -0.04 -26.38 -21.34
CA ASP A 918 -1.40 -25.85 -21.18
C ASP A 918 -1.99 -26.13 -19.79
N ARG A 919 -2.53 -25.08 -19.19
CA ARG A 919 -2.90 -25.04 -17.77
C ARG A 919 -4.39 -25.22 -17.57
N HIS A 920 -4.86 -26.47 -17.63
CA HIS A 920 -6.28 -26.76 -17.51
C HIS A 920 -6.82 -26.46 -16.11
N MET A 921 -7.98 -25.81 -16.06
CA MET A 921 -8.75 -25.53 -14.84
C MET A 921 -10.13 -26.18 -14.92
N VAL A 922 -10.65 -26.60 -13.76
CA VAL A 922 -12.04 -27.03 -13.60
C VAL A 922 -12.73 -26.02 -12.70
N ILE A 923 -13.78 -25.38 -13.22
CA ILE A 923 -14.47 -24.27 -12.55
C ILE A 923 -15.95 -24.58 -12.44
N SER A 924 -16.50 -24.51 -11.22
CA SER A 924 -17.92 -24.69 -10.94
C SER A 924 -18.75 -23.65 -11.70
N THR A 925 -19.88 -24.06 -12.29
CA THR A 925 -20.80 -23.17 -12.98
C THR A 925 -21.50 -22.18 -12.05
N ALA A 926 -21.39 -22.35 -10.73
CA ALA A 926 -21.81 -21.35 -9.73
C ALA A 926 -20.91 -20.10 -9.69
N VAL A 927 -19.63 -20.22 -10.09
CA VAL A 927 -18.70 -19.08 -10.13
C VAL A 927 -19.05 -18.17 -11.32
N LYS A 928 -19.26 -16.88 -11.07
CA LYS A 928 -19.53 -15.87 -12.11
C LYS A 928 -18.46 -14.77 -12.08
N LEU A 929 -17.85 -14.55 -13.23
CA LEU A 929 -16.96 -13.42 -13.52
C LEU A 929 -17.83 -12.25 -13.99
N SER A 930 -17.60 -11.04 -13.46
CA SER A 930 -18.42 -9.84 -13.66
C SER A 930 -17.56 -8.74 -14.28
N PRO A 931 -18.08 -7.78 -15.09
CA PRO A 931 -19.47 -7.30 -15.09
C PRO A 931 -20.15 -7.16 -16.48
N THR A 932 -21.49 -6.99 -16.45
CA THR A 932 -22.36 -6.51 -17.55
C THR A 932 -22.56 -7.36 -18.82
N GLY A 933 -21.81 -8.45 -19.04
CA GLY A 933 -22.04 -9.39 -20.14
C GLY A 933 -22.76 -10.69 -19.74
N PRO A 934 -23.32 -11.46 -20.71
CA PRO A 934 -23.69 -12.86 -20.48
C PRO A 934 -22.44 -13.71 -20.18
N THR A 935 -22.62 -14.86 -19.53
CA THR A 935 -21.54 -15.73 -19.03
C THR A 935 -20.92 -16.61 -20.11
N ASP A 936 -20.41 -16.00 -21.18
CA ASP A 936 -19.75 -16.71 -22.27
C ASP A 936 -18.53 -17.52 -21.82
N ASP A 937 -18.16 -18.52 -22.61
CA ASP A 937 -16.95 -19.32 -22.37
C ASP A 937 -15.67 -18.52 -22.66
N GLU A 938 -15.76 -17.41 -23.41
CA GLU A 938 -14.62 -16.56 -23.77
C GLU A 938 -14.05 -15.84 -22.55
N THR A 939 -14.90 -15.24 -21.69
CA THR A 939 -14.49 -14.58 -20.46
C THR A 939 -13.72 -15.54 -19.53
N PHE A 940 -14.10 -16.82 -19.49
CA PHE A 940 -13.37 -17.82 -18.71
C PHE A 940 -12.01 -18.19 -19.33
N ARG A 941 -11.86 -18.17 -20.65
CA ARG A 941 -10.56 -18.38 -21.33
C ARG A 941 -9.57 -17.24 -21.09
N LEU A 942 -10.03 -16.07 -20.61
CA LEU A 942 -9.18 -14.97 -20.15
C LEU A 942 -8.59 -15.19 -18.74
N LEU A 943 -9.10 -16.17 -17.98
CA LEU A 943 -8.50 -16.55 -16.70
C LEU A 943 -7.15 -17.24 -16.96
N ASP A 944 -6.09 -16.63 -16.48
CA ASP A 944 -4.74 -17.20 -16.42
C ASP A 944 -4.49 -17.64 -14.96
N PRO A 945 -4.25 -18.93 -14.67
CA PRO A 945 -4.02 -19.38 -13.30
C PRO A 945 -2.71 -18.86 -12.66
N ALA A 946 -1.80 -18.18 -13.37
CA ALA A 946 -0.74 -17.38 -12.72
C ALA A 946 -1.30 -16.07 -12.11
N THR A 947 -2.38 -15.52 -12.69
CA THR A 947 -3.00 -14.25 -12.29
C THR A 947 -4.48 -14.39 -11.91
N LEU A 948 -4.86 -15.60 -11.43
CA LEU A 948 -6.24 -16.06 -11.25
C LEU A 948 -7.18 -15.02 -10.64
N PHE A 949 -6.74 -14.30 -9.60
CA PHE A 949 -7.58 -13.37 -8.84
C PHE A 949 -7.50 -11.90 -9.29
N ASN A 950 -7.04 -11.61 -10.50
CA ASN A 950 -7.22 -10.27 -11.08
C ASN A 950 -8.73 -9.96 -11.20
N ASP A 951 -9.15 -8.76 -10.76
CA ASP A 951 -10.56 -8.33 -10.70
C ASP A 951 -11.51 -9.22 -9.86
N VAL A 952 -10.98 -10.07 -8.96
CA VAL A 952 -11.75 -10.95 -8.06
C VAL A 952 -12.80 -10.19 -7.22
N GLY A 953 -12.58 -8.91 -6.95
CA GLY A 953 -13.51 -8.04 -6.24
C GLY A 953 -14.89 -7.90 -6.91
N ARG A 954 -15.02 -8.27 -8.19
CA ARG A 954 -16.30 -8.27 -8.92
C ARG A 954 -16.95 -9.65 -9.01
N TRP A 955 -16.20 -10.73 -8.74
CA TRP A 955 -16.70 -12.09 -8.87
C TRP A 955 -17.79 -12.38 -7.83
N ARG A 956 -18.66 -13.33 -8.15
CA ARG A 956 -19.67 -13.88 -7.23
C ARG A 956 -19.74 -15.40 -7.35
N VAL A 957 -20.29 -16.02 -6.33
CA VAL A 957 -20.71 -17.43 -6.33
C VAL A 957 -22.21 -17.42 -6.05
N ASP A 958 -22.98 -18.03 -6.96
CA ASP A 958 -24.45 -18.08 -6.93
C ASP A 958 -24.98 -19.21 -6.02
#